data_AF-A0A7X2LJG3-F1
#
_entry.id   AF-A0A7X2LJG3-F1
#
_cell.length_a   1.000
_cell.length_b   1.000
_cell.length_c   1.000
_cell.angle_alpha   90.00
_cell.angle_beta   90.00
_cell.angle_gamma   90.00
#
_symmetry.space_group_name_H-M   'P 1'
#
loop_
_entity.id
_entity.type
_entity.pdbx_description
1 polymer ?
#
loop_
_entity_poly.entity_id
_entity_poly.type
_entity_poly.pdbx_seq_one_letter_code
_entity_poly.pdbx_strand_id
1 'polypeptide(L)'
;MFPEKKINSQVLFIFGSCVSRDILNFDELKNFSLIEYYARSSFASAFDSFPIHDVYSENLNSPFQRKIVHADLTKKLENIIEKSQFDYLLIDLIDERFDIFVFQSGAVCTVSNEAVAAGLECLPDNGRIVKSGSEEFFRLWEGGWSRFVGILKKLGKLASLRVNRVYWAEKTESGGDFSPHYSLRGISDSNKFLNRMYERIRLDIEDSQFLCFEKKLMIGSINHQWGLSPFHYIDDYYRHALKLLVNKDMHPPALLSDRFLEDWEEFSSSSNVIDLTSVSGNCISRSLETHIESVFEGEEGTYQFRFKLPSSRLGNGVSARFRLRGWNSLRYVGIGYTHENAFRHVKITNAARDQWIEFSIGHGDIAFGLQNGWENPPATQISDIRIYIKGNPGADRAALDVEKLWCWREMESKPEKWYEDHQNNKNSRSVEELEKVSPQLLDVVFNYLNKCFRTAETQAQLFLTEGNCPLYGETALTWSGEQALPKDLGNVGTYQFSWHALHPATILMIFARKSGELAPLFAAREFITNWLDRSYFQPDQNKKFAWYDHGTAERLLAMILMWAVGVEHKFDYRFMTRLRSAIFRHGQLLDSELFYASHQPTRYHNHAWFQDIALMATALAMPDFPCASRWLETALARLTDQLDTLIVRDNGFAVFIENSIGYHQGVQRIVEFAGDLVTLTGRDSHIPDVARELSEFSNFLRYPDNRAPAQGDTFRRSNASGSDVRRSKAYENPVCAILPNAGYGIVKGNHDGIPFMLTVFATSLCRTHKHEDNLSFTLFFDGIEWLIDPSFYSHEYKAPIPAYLRSAVAHNGLAIPGFDYSIEPGVAKLDGKTDGSEFLLNGEHHAYENIVVKRDIRGCIDRLEIDFLDIAKTEEKNESEDLFLMFHCGEKVHVILHGQDIILSHPDSRFQLMLRLPTDQCHISFNEDEVAPIRGITGIGFMQHTAINTVTCKVPFNEFLPWSLRASQKIIDDCAAQ
;
A
#
# COMPACT_ATOMS: atom_id res chain seq x y z
N MET A 1 1.53 46.15 -33.30
CA MET A 1 2.57 45.34 -33.97
C MET A 1 3.51 44.88 -32.86
N PHE A 2 3.21 43.73 -32.27
CA PHE A 2 4.05 43.13 -31.22
C PHE A 2 5.29 42.52 -31.88
N PRO A 3 6.48 42.58 -31.25
CA PRO A 3 7.65 41.91 -31.80
C PRO A 3 7.44 40.40 -31.71
N GLU A 4 7.41 39.72 -32.85
CA GLU A 4 7.49 38.26 -32.93
C GLU A 4 8.74 37.80 -32.16
N LYS A 5 8.53 37.07 -31.05
CA LYS A 5 9.60 36.27 -30.46
C LYS A 5 10.06 35.29 -31.54
N LYS A 6 11.27 35.48 -32.07
CA LYS A 6 11.95 34.42 -32.83
C LYS A 6 12.08 33.21 -31.90
N ILE A 7 11.25 32.20 -32.10
CA ILE A 7 11.44 30.89 -31.51
C ILE A 7 12.71 30.33 -32.15
N ASN A 8 13.74 30.04 -31.35
CA ASN A 8 14.87 29.27 -31.85
C ASN A 8 14.36 27.87 -32.21
N SER A 9 14.55 27.50 -33.48
CA SER A 9 14.20 26.16 -33.99
C SER A 9 14.99 25.09 -33.21
N GLN A 10 14.28 24.07 -32.71
CA GLN A 10 14.86 22.96 -31.97
C GLN A 10 15.57 22.00 -32.92
N VAL A 11 16.72 21.48 -32.50
CA VAL A 11 17.55 20.60 -33.31
C VAL A 11 17.08 19.16 -33.19
N LEU A 12 16.65 18.56 -34.30
CA LEU A 12 16.09 17.21 -34.35
C LEU A 12 17.03 16.23 -35.07
N PHE A 13 17.25 15.08 -34.44
CA PHE A 13 17.88 13.91 -35.04
C PHE A 13 16.82 12.83 -35.22
N ILE A 14 16.74 12.18 -36.38
CA ILE A 14 15.82 11.06 -36.61
C ILE A 14 16.60 9.76 -36.86
N PHE A 15 16.28 8.71 -36.11
CA PHE A 15 16.67 7.33 -36.41
C PHE A 15 15.42 6.46 -36.56
N GLY A 16 15.00 6.21 -37.80
CA GLY A 16 13.76 5.47 -38.07
C GLY A 16 13.32 5.59 -39.52
N SER A 17 12.02 5.39 -39.74
CA SER A 17 11.46 5.30 -41.08
C SER A 17 10.97 6.65 -41.62
N CYS A 18 10.31 6.61 -42.78
CA CYS A 18 9.67 7.79 -43.37
C CYS A 18 8.51 8.31 -42.51
N VAL A 19 7.94 7.47 -41.64
CA VAL A 19 6.83 7.84 -40.74
C VAL A 19 7.24 8.99 -39.83
N SER A 20 8.41 8.92 -39.21
CA SER A 20 8.90 9.99 -38.34
C SER A 20 9.39 11.21 -39.12
N ARG A 21 10.04 10.98 -40.27
CA ARG A 21 10.59 12.06 -41.11
C ARG A 21 9.49 12.92 -41.75
N ASP A 22 8.38 12.30 -42.17
CA ASP A 22 7.31 13.01 -42.88
C ASP A 22 6.43 13.88 -41.95
N ILE A 23 6.55 13.73 -40.62
CA ILE A 23 5.98 14.67 -39.65
C ILE A 23 6.43 16.11 -39.95
N LEU A 24 7.69 16.29 -40.36
CA LEU A 24 8.26 17.61 -40.64
C LEU A 24 7.69 18.27 -41.90
N ASN A 25 7.04 17.52 -42.79
CA ASN A 25 6.36 18.11 -43.95
C ASN A 25 5.18 19.00 -43.52
N PHE A 26 4.70 18.84 -42.29
CA PHE A 26 3.60 19.61 -41.70
C PHE A 26 4.07 20.71 -40.73
N ASP A 27 5.40 20.87 -40.53
CA ASP A 27 5.98 21.88 -39.65
C ASP A 27 6.11 23.25 -40.33
N GLU A 28 4.97 23.88 -40.61
CA GLU A 28 4.89 25.18 -41.31
C GLU A 28 5.60 26.30 -40.54
N LEU A 29 5.65 26.21 -39.21
CA LEU A 29 6.28 27.18 -38.32
C LEU A 29 7.80 26.97 -38.15
N LYS A 30 8.36 25.90 -38.74
CA LYS A 30 9.78 25.53 -38.64
C LYS A 30 10.25 25.41 -37.19
N ASN A 31 9.42 24.78 -36.35
CA ASN A 31 9.76 24.48 -34.96
C ASN A 31 11.01 23.61 -34.87
N PHE A 32 11.29 22.77 -35.88
CA PHE A 32 12.43 21.88 -35.90
C PHE A 32 13.41 22.13 -37.05
N SER A 33 14.70 21.92 -36.76
CA SER A 33 15.79 21.85 -37.72
C SER A 33 16.36 20.44 -37.71
N LEU A 34 16.13 19.68 -38.79
CA LEU A 34 16.62 18.32 -38.94
C LEU A 34 18.12 18.33 -39.26
N ILE A 35 18.95 17.80 -38.36
CA ILE A 35 20.40 17.73 -38.55
C ILE A 35 20.87 16.41 -39.17
N GLU A 36 20.15 15.33 -38.91
CA GLU A 36 20.50 14.01 -39.42
C GLU A 36 19.27 13.11 -39.49
N TYR A 37 19.20 12.30 -40.55
CA TYR A 37 18.16 11.31 -40.76
C TYR A 37 18.80 9.98 -41.14
N TYR A 38 18.75 9.04 -40.20
CA TYR A 38 19.25 7.69 -40.33
C TYR A 38 18.08 6.73 -40.51
N ALA A 39 18.07 5.97 -41.60
CA ALA A 39 16.92 5.16 -42.01
C ALA A 39 17.32 3.77 -42.51
N ARG A 40 16.33 2.89 -42.68
CA ARG A 40 16.44 1.54 -43.26
C ARG A 40 17.49 0.65 -42.60
N SER A 41 17.68 0.84 -41.30
CA SER A 41 18.62 0.05 -40.51
C SER A 41 17.94 -0.41 -39.23
N SER A 42 17.97 -1.71 -38.97
CA SER A 42 17.51 -2.28 -37.71
C SER A 42 18.46 -1.90 -36.57
N PHE A 43 17.95 -1.74 -35.35
CA PHE A 43 18.79 -1.63 -34.14
C PHE A 43 19.78 -2.80 -34.01
N ALA A 44 19.39 -4.01 -34.43
CA ALA A 44 20.25 -5.19 -34.42
C ALA A 44 21.53 -5.00 -35.25
N SER A 45 21.42 -4.26 -36.35
CA SER A 45 22.53 -3.98 -37.26
C SER A 45 23.25 -2.68 -36.92
N ALA A 46 22.51 -1.58 -36.71
CA ALA A 46 23.09 -0.24 -36.61
C ALA A 46 24.03 -0.07 -35.41
N PHE A 47 23.79 -0.85 -34.35
CA PHE A 47 24.60 -0.88 -33.14
C PHE A 47 25.41 -2.17 -33.00
N ASP A 48 25.62 -2.93 -34.08
CA ASP A 48 26.55 -4.05 -34.07
C ASP A 48 28.01 -3.57 -34.02
N SER A 49 28.89 -4.33 -33.36
CA SER A 49 30.28 -3.92 -33.14
C SER A 49 31.21 -4.29 -34.29
N PHE A 50 30.73 -5.04 -35.29
CA PHE A 50 31.54 -5.54 -36.41
C PHE A 50 31.21 -4.80 -37.71
N PRO A 51 31.99 -3.77 -38.11
CA PRO A 51 31.80 -3.11 -39.39
C PRO A 51 32.12 -4.03 -40.56
N ILE A 52 31.32 -3.90 -41.62
CA ILE A 52 31.47 -4.63 -42.87
C ILE A 52 32.14 -3.70 -43.89
N HIS A 53 33.14 -4.23 -44.61
CA HIS A 53 33.78 -3.50 -45.69
C HIS A 53 32.77 -3.25 -46.82
N ASP A 54 32.39 -1.99 -47.00
CA ASP A 54 31.36 -1.60 -47.95
C ASP A 54 31.88 -1.63 -49.40
N VAL A 55 31.38 -2.59 -50.17
CA VAL A 55 31.57 -2.72 -51.62
C VAL A 55 30.26 -2.55 -52.40
N TYR A 56 29.17 -2.23 -51.70
CA TYR A 56 27.82 -2.27 -52.26
C TYR A 56 27.28 -0.86 -52.52
N SER A 57 27.51 0.08 -51.60
CA SER A 57 26.83 1.38 -51.67
C SER A 57 27.08 2.11 -53.00
N GLU A 58 28.30 2.07 -53.55
CA GLU A 58 28.65 2.71 -54.85
C GLU A 58 27.83 2.20 -56.04
N ASN A 59 27.17 1.04 -55.94
CA ASN A 59 26.31 0.50 -57.00
C ASN A 59 24.95 1.24 -57.10
N LEU A 60 24.61 2.08 -56.12
CA LEU A 60 23.35 2.81 -56.08
C LEU A 60 23.49 4.20 -56.68
N ASN A 61 22.54 4.59 -57.54
CA ASN A 61 22.55 5.92 -58.16
C ASN A 61 22.13 7.06 -57.21
N SER A 62 21.31 6.77 -56.19
CA SER A 62 20.79 7.79 -55.27
C SER A 62 21.81 8.09 -54.16
N PRO A 63 22.30 9.33 -54.00
CA PRO A 63 23.21 9.69 -52.91
C PRO A 63 22.67 9.37 -51.52
N PHE A 64 21.35 9.47 -51.35
CA PHE A 64 20.68 9.13 -50.10
C PHE A 64 20.70 7.63 -49.82
N GLN A 65 20.36 6.80 -50.83
CA GLN A 65 20.41 5.34 -50.68
C GLN A 65 21.84 4.85 -50.45
N ARG A 66 22.83 5.45 -51.14
CA ARG A 66 24.26 5.22 -50.89
C ARG A 66 24.63 5.48 -49.43
N LYS A 67 24.24 6.64 -48.90
CA LYS A 67 24.51 7.04 -47.51
C LYS A 67 23.93 6.02 -46.53
N ILE A 68 22.71 5.56 -46.75
CA ILE A 68 22.02 4.59 -45.90
C ILE A 68 22.77 3.24 -45.86
N VAL A 69 23.00 2.63 -47.03
CA VAL A 69 23.64 1.31 -47.12
C VAL A 69 25.06 1.38 -46.55
N HIS A 70 25.81 2.43 -46.89
CA HIS A 70 27.15 2.66 -46.37
C HIS A 70 27.14 2.76 -44.84
N ALA A 71 26.19 3.51 -44.26
CA ALA A 71 26.15 3.74 -42.83
C ALA A 71 25.80 2.46 -42.04
N ASP A 72 24.83 1.66 -42.53
CA ASP A 72 24.46 0.37 -41.91
C ASP A 72 25.63 -0.63 -41.94
N LEU A 73 26.32 -0.75 -43.08
CA LEU A 73 27.47 -1.65 -43.22
C LEU A 73 28.65 -1.21 -42.34
N THR A 74 28.94 0.09 -42.30
CA THR A 74 30.12 0.63 -41.58
C THR A 74 29.86 1.01 -40.11
N LYS A 75 28.65 0.77 -39.58
CA LYS A 75 28.28 0.96 -38.16
C LYS A 75 28.50 2.39 -37.66
N LYS A 76 28.19 3.38 -38.50
CA LYS A 76 28.53 4.79 -38.21
C LYS A 76 27.58 5.49 -37.24
N LEU A 77 26.40 4.93 -36.96
CA LEU A 77 25.36 5.60 -36.18
C LEU A 77 25.83 6.03 -34.79
N GLU A 78 26.53 5.17 -34.05
CA GLU A 78 27.08 5.50 -32.72
C GLU A 78 27.95 6.77 -32.75
N ASN A 79 28.96 6.78 -33.62
CA ASN A 79 29.88 7.92 -33.78
C ASN A 79 29.17 9.19 -34.28
N ILE A 80 28.11 9.05 -35.09
CA ILE A 80 27.28 10.17 -35.52
C ILE A 80 26.50 10.74 -34.33
N ILE A 81 25.88 9.90 -33.49
CA ILE A 81 25.16 10.33 -32.27
C ILE A 81 26.11 11.02 -31.29
N GLU A 82 27.31 10.48 -31.09
CA GLU A 82 28.32 11.07 -30.19
C GLU A 82 28.77 12.47 -30.62
N LYS A 83 28.88 12.70 -31.94
CA LYS A 83 29.36 13.98 -32.50
C LYS A 83 28.25 15.01 -32.72
N SER A 84 27.00 14.57 -32.87
CA SER A 84 25.88 15.46 -33.12
C SER A 84 25.39 16.14 -31.84
N GLN A 85 25.08 17.44 -31.94
CA GLN A 85 24.33 18.18 -30.93
C GLN A 85 22.87 18.24 -31.36
N PHE A 86 21.96 17.73 -30.54
CA PHE A 86 20.52 17.72 -30.83
C PHE A 86 19.74 17.95 -29.54
N ASP A 87 18.60 18.61 -29.66
CA ASP A 87 17.63 18.78 -28.58
C ASP A 87 16.80 17.51 -28.42
N TYR A 88 16.45 16.88 -29.55
CA TYR A 88 15.67 15.64 -29.59
C TYR A 88 16.25 14.59 -30.53
N LEU A 89 16.13 13.33 -30.12
CA LEU A 89 16.36 12.16 -30.95
C LEU A 89 15.03 11.42 -31.09
N LEU A 90 14.43 11.46 -32.27
CA LEU A 90 13.17 10.79 -32.58
C LEU A 90 13.42 9.44 -33.25
N ILE A 91 12.83 8.38 -32.71
CA ILE A 91 12.92 7.03 -33.26
C ILE A 91 11.55 6.44 -33.59
N ASP A 92 11.50 5.51 -34.55
CA ASP A 92 10.38 4.59 -34.75
C ASP A 92 10.89 3.19 -35.15
N LEU A 93 10.03 2.19 -35.01
CA LEU A 93 10.39 0.78 -35.23
C LEU A 93 9.87 0.21 -36.56
N ILE A 94 9.39 1.04 -37.48
CA ILE A 94 8.82 0.54 -38.75
C ILE A 94 9.90 -0.09 -39.64
N ASP A 95 11.15 0.34 -39.53
CA ASP A 95 12.28 -0.28 -40.24
C ASP A 95 12.70 -1.65 -39.65
N GLU A 96 12.22 -2.04 -38.47
CA GLU A 96 12.41 -3.41 -37.94
C GLU A 96 11.62 -4.47 -38.72
N ARG A 97 10.84 -4.05 -39.74
CA ARG A 97 10.21 -4.95 -40.72
C ARG A 97 11.20 -5.66 -41.63
N PHE A 98 12.42 -5.12 -41.78
CA PHE A 98 13.42 -5.72 -42.64
C PHE A 98 14.04 -6.94 -41.95
N ASP A 99 14.35 -7.96 -42.74
CA ASP A 99 15.19 -9.05 -42.27
C ASP A 99 16.62 -8.55 -42.02
N ILE A 100 17.38 -9.29 -41.21
CA ILE A 100 18.81 -9.06 -41.05
C ILE A 100 19.60 -10.25 -41.59
N PHE A 101 20.79 -9.98 -42.13
CA PHE A 101 21.73 -11.01 -42.56
C PHE A 101 22.86 -11.10 -41.55
N VAL A 102 23.12 -12.31 -41.05
CA VAL A 102 24.22 -12.60 -40.14
C VAL A 102 25.30 -13.34 -40.92
N PHE A 103 26.44 -12.70 -41.11
CA PHE A 103 27.61 -13.28 -41.79
C PHE A 103 28.24 -14.38 -40.94
N GLN A 104 29.04 -15.26 -41.56
CA GLN A 104 29.83 -16.25 -40.82
C GLN A 104 30.79 -15.65 -39.80
N SER A 105 31.24 -14.41 -40.03
CA SER A 105 32.07 -13.65 -39.08
C SER A 105 31.31 -13.21 -37.82
N GLY A 106 29.98 -13.35 -37.79
CA GLY A 106 29.11 -12.82 -36.75
C GLY A 106 28.64 -11.38 -36.99
N ALA A 107 29.18 -10.69 -38.00
CA ALA A 107 28.71 -9.34 -38.37
C ALA A 107 27.25 -9.39 -38.85
N VAL A 108 26.51 -8.33 -38.55
CA VAL A 108 25.08 -8.22 -38.91
C VAL A 108 24.88 -7.08 -39.89
N CYS A 109 24.05 -7.22 -40.92
CA CYS A 109 23.54 -6.08 -41.71
C CYS A 109 22.03 -6.16 -41.91
N THR A 110 21.41 -5.00 -42.14
CA THR A 110 19.98 -4.91 -42.47
C THR A 110 19.77 -5.24 -43.94
N VAL A 111 18.88 -6.20 -44.26
CA VAL A 111 18.50 -6.56 -45.63
C VAL A 111 17.41 -5.60 -46.13
N SER A 112 17.76 -4.32 -46.22
CA SER A 112 16.88 -3.30 -46.77
C SER A 112 16.71 -3.46 -48.29
N ASN A 113 15.64 -2.90 -48.85
CA ASN A 113 15.43 -2.91 -50.30
C ASN A 113 16.60 -2.26 -51.04
N GLU A 114 17.19 -1.22 -50.48
CA GLU A 114 18.36 -0.52 -50.99
C GLU A 114 19.61 -1.41 -50.94
N ALA A 115 19.83 -2.16 -49.86
CA ALA A 115 20.95 -3.10 -49.77
C ALA A 115 20.84 -4.21 -50.83
N VAL A 116 19.63 -4.76 -51.02
CA VAL A 116 19.37 -5.75 -52.08
C VAL A 116 19.60 -5.14 -53.47
N ALA A 117 19.10 -3.93 -53.73
CA ALA A 117 19.31 -3.23 -54.99
C ALA A 117 20.78 -2.88 -55.25
N ALA A 118 21.58 -2.70 -54.19
CA ALA A 118 23.02 -2.48 -54.26
C ALA A 118 23.82 -3.75 -54.60
N GLY A 119 23.15 -4.90 -54.72
CA GLY A 119 23.77 -6.19 -55.01
C GLY A 119 24.16 -7.00 -53.77
N LEU A 120 23.56 -6.74 -52.60
CA LEU A 120 23.76 -7.59 -51.42
C LEU A 120 23.12 -8.97 -51.66
N GLU A 121 23.94 -9.94 -52.06
CA GLU A 121 23.52 -11.34 -52.24
C GLU A 121 23.51 -12.09 -50.90
N CYS A 122 22.32 -12.41 -50.40
CA CYS A 122 22.14 -13.16 -49.15
C CYS A 122 22.24 -14.68 -49.37
N LEU A 123 23.44 -15.17 -49.71
CA LEU A 123 23.69 -16.59 -50.00
C LEU A 123 23.92 -17.40 -48.71
N PRO A 124 23.41 -18.66 -48.60
CA PRO A 124 23.60 -19.51 -47.43
C PRO A 124 25.07 -19.80 -47.08
N ASP A 125 25.95 -19.82 -48.07
CA ASP A 125 27.38 -20.10 -47.87
C ASP A 125 28.13 -18.92 -47.23
N ASN A 126 27.56 -17.71 -47.24
CA ASN A 126 28.17 -16.49 -46.69
C ASN A 126 27.56 -16.06 -45.35
N GLY A 127 26.58 -16.80 -44.84
CA GLY A 127 25.83 -16.44 -43.64
C GLY A 127 24.39 -16.92 -43.73
N ARG A 128 23.49 -16.26 -43.02
CA ARG A 128 22.07 -16.62 -43.02
C ARG A 128 21.17 -15.42 -42.79
N ILE A 129 19.96 -15.49 -43.37
CA ILE A 129 18.90 -14.52 -43.12
C ILE A 129 18.20 -14.88 -41.81
N VAL A 130 18.11 -13.91 -40.90
CA VAL A 130 17.27 -13.95 -39.71
C VAL A 130 16.02 -13.14 -40.00
N LYS A 131 14.87 -13.81 -39.99
CA LYS A 131 13.59 -13.19 -40.32
C LYS A 131 13.12 -12.24 -39.23
N SER A 132 12.64 -11.06 -39.63
CA SER A 132 11.91 -10.18 -38.72
C SER A 132 10.72 -10.93 -38.09
N GLY A 133 10.46 -10.69 -36.80
CA GLY A 133 9.44 -11.41 -36.03
C GLY A 133 9.91 -12.71 -35.38
N SER A 134 11.14 -13.17 -35.64
CA SER A 134 11.70 -14.37 -34.99
C SER A 134 12.31 -14.07 -33.60
N GLU A 135 12.37 -15.08 -32.73
CA GLU A 135 13.05 -14.98 -31.42
C GLU A 135 14.52 -14.59 -31.53
N GLU A 136 15.17 -15.05 -32.59
CA GLU A 136 16.55 -14.71 -32.84
C GLU A 136 16.73 -13.25 -33.24
N PHE A 137 15.86 -12.73 -34.11
CA PHE A 137 15.84 -11.31 -34.43
C PHE A 137 15.67 -10.49 -33.17
N PHE A 138 14.69 -10.84 -32.32
CA PHE A 138 14.40 -10.10 -31.09
C PHE A 138 15.62 -10.03 -30.16
N ARG A 139 16.36 -11.13 -29.98
CA ARG A 139 17.59 -11.15 -29.16
C ARG A 139 18.68 -10.24 -29.72
N LEU A 140 18.88 -10.25 -31.04
CA LEU A 140 19.88 -9.38 -31.69
C LEU A 140 19.46 -7.91 -31.61
N TRP A 141 18.18 -7.63 -31.85
CA TRP A 141 17.58 -6.31 -31.70
C TRP A 141 17.70 -5.78 -30.27
N GLU A 142 17.38 -6.59 -29.26
CA GLU A 142 17.47 -6.22 -27.84
C GLU A 142 18.91 -5.90 -27.43
N GLY A 143 19.89 -6.64 -27.97
CA GLY A 143 21.31 -6.34 -27.79
C GLY A 143 21.70 -4.98 -28.38
N GLY A 144 21.22 -4.67 -29.59
CA GLY A 144 21.42 -3.37 -30.23
C GLY A 144 20.74 -2.22 -29.46
N TRP A 145 19.49 -2.41 -29.04
CA TRP A 145 18.74 -1.47 -28.20
C TRP A 145 19.46 -1.18 -26.88
N SER A 146 19.91 -2.21 -26.17
CA SER A 146 20.62 -2.05 -24.90
C SER A 146 21.91 -1.26 -25.05
N ARG A 147 22.66 -1.47 -26.14
CA ARG A 147 23.85 -0.66 -26.47
C ARG A 147 23.48 0.79 -26.77
N PHE A 148 22.43 1.03 -27.55
CA PHE A 148 21.92 2.36 -27.82
C PHE A 148 21.55 3.14 -26.54
N VAL A 149 20.79 2.52 -25.64
CA VAL A 149 20.44 3.11 -24.34
C VAL A 149 21.70 3.41 -23.52
N GLY A 150 22.67 2.49 -23.51
CA GLY A 150 23.98 2.68 -22.86
C GLY A 150 24.74 3.91 -23.38
N ILE A 151 24.75 4.10 -24.71
CA ILE A 151 25.37 5.28 -25.35
C ILE A 151 24.66 6.57 -24.91
N LEU A 152 23.32 6.62 -24.96
CA LEU A 152 22.57 7.81 -24.55
C LEU A 152 22.74 8.14 -23.06
N LYS A 153 22.77 7.12 -22.19
CA LYS A 153 23.05 7.30 -20.75
C LYS A 153 24.44 7.88 -20.53
N LYS A 154 25.46 7.33 -21.20
CA LYS A 154 26.85 7.83 -21.13
C LYS A 154 26.98 9.28 -21.59
N LEU A 155 26.19 9.68 -22.59
CA LEU A 155 26.16 11.06 -23.10
C LEU A 155 25.27 12.01 -22.30
N GLY A 156 24.50 11.52 -21.31
CA GLY A 156 23.51 12.32 -20.59
C GLY A 156 22.32 12.75 -21.44
N LYS A 157 22.04 12.04 -22.55
CA LYS A 157 21.02 12.41 -23.56
C LYS A 157 19.78 11.52 -23.56
N LEU A 158 19.64 10.61 -22.60
CA LEU A 158 18.50 9.68 -22.57
C LEU A 158 17.16 10.42 -22.49
N ALA A 159 17.08 11.52 -21.73
CA ALA A 159 15.86 12.34 -21.61
C ALA A 159 15.45 13.06 -22.93
N SER A 160 16.37 13.19 -23.89
CA SER A 160 16.12 13.77 -25.21
C SER A 160 15.54 12.76 -26.20
N LEU A 161 15.49 11.46 -25.85
CA LEU A 161 14.91 10.43 -26.71
C LEU A 161 13.38 10.57 -26.77
N ARG A 162 12.83 10.46 -27.98
CA ARG A 162 11.39 10.38 -28.25
C ARG A 162 11.12 9.15 -29.11
N VAL A 163 10.11 8.36 -28.74
CA VAL A 163 9.73 7.13 -29.45
C VAL A 163 8.39 7.35 -30.12
N ASN A 164 8.37 7.52 -31.44
CA ASN A 164 7.14 7.53 -32.22
C ASN A 164 6.54 6.11 -32.24
N ARG A 165 5.54 5.87 -31.38
CA ARG A 165 4.94 4.56 -31.20
C ARG A 165 3.87 4.33 -32.25
N VAL A 166 4.22 3.59 -33.29
CA VAL A 166 3.38 3.40 -34.47
C VAL A 166 3.20 1.93 -34.80
N TYR A 167 2.02 1.64 -35.36
CA TYR A 167 1.59 0.30 -35.75
C TYR A 167 1.06 0.33 -37.18
N TRP A 168 1.26 -0.75 -37.91
CA TRP A 168 0.76 -0.91 -39.27
C TRP A 168 -0.77 -0.77 -39.28
N ALA A 169 -1.27 0.16 -40.07
CA ALA A 169 -2.69 0.38 -40.28
C ALA A 169 -3.34 -0.88 -40.83
N GLU A 170 -4.50 -1.24 -40.27
CA GLU A 170 -5.28 -2.39 -40.72
C GLU A 170 -6.18 -2.04 -41.91
N LYS A 171 -6.49 -0.75 -42.10
CA LYS A 171 -7.40 -0.25 -43.13
C LYS A 171 -6.93 1.08 -43.71
N THR A 172 -7.40 1.37 -44.91
CA THR A 172 -7.26 2.67 -45.56
C THR A 172 -8.40 3.63 -45.19
N GLU A 173 -8.26 4.91 -45.52
CA GLU A 173 -9.30 5.93 -45.32
C GLU A 173 -10.63 5.63 -46.06
N SER A 174 -10.57 4.84 -47.14
CA SER A 174 -11.76 4.35 -47.86
C SER A 174 -12.36 3.07 -47.25
N GLY A 175 -11.78 2.54 -46.17
CA GLY A 175 -12.18 1.29 -45.53
C GLY A 175 -11.64 0.02 -46.20
N GLY A 176 -10.78 0.15 -47.21
CA GLY A 176 -10.13 -0.96 -47.91
C GLY A 176 -8.93 -1.53 -47.16
N ASP A 177 -8.34 -2.61 -47.68
CA ASP A 177 -7.11 -3.23 -47.16
C ASP A 177 -5.87 -2.86 -48.01
N PHE A 178 -4.74 -3.51 -47.76
CA PHE A 178 -3.45 -3.27 -48.43
C PHE A 178 -3.06 -4.43 -49.39
N SER A 179 -4.05 -5.20 -49.85
CA SER A 179 -3.85 -6.31 -50.78
C SER A 179 -3.49 -5.81 -52.20
N PRO A 180 -2.73 -6.60 -52.99
CA PRO A 180 -2.17 -7.92 -52.67
C PRO A 180 -0.82 -7.86 -51.94
N HIS A 181 -0.26 -6.67 -51.70
CA HIS A 181 1.11 -6.51 -51.21
C HIS A 181 1.27 -6.81 -49.72
N TYR A 182 0.25 -6.55 -48.91
CA TYR A 182 0.25 -6.84 -47.48
C TYR A 182 -1.03 -7.59 -47.09
N SER A 183 -0.86 -8.77 -46.50
CA SER A 183 -1.98 -9.54 -45.96
C SER A 183 -2.37 -9.05 -44.57
N LEU A 184 -3.66 -9.15 -44.23
CA LEU A 184 -4.16 -8.82 -42.88
C LEU A 184 -3.43 -9.61 -41.77
N ARG A 185 -3.10 -10.88 -42.04
CA ARG A 185 -2.31 -11.71 -41.11
C ARG A 185 -0.90 -11.15 -40.90
N GLY A 186 -0.21 -10.78 -41.99
CA GLY A 186 1.12 -10.19 -41.91
C GLY A 186 1.14 -8.85 -41.17
N ILE A 187 0.10 -8.02 -41.34
CA ILE A 187 -0.09 -6.78 -40.58
C ILE A 187 -0.25 -7.08 -39.09
N SER A 188 -1.12 -8.03 -38.74
CA SER A 188 -1.36 -8.43 -37.34
C SER A 188 -0.09 -8.97 -36.67
N ASP A 189 0.64 -9.85 -37.36
CA ASP A 189 1.87 -10.45 -36.84
C ASP A 189 2.98 -9.39 -36.65
N SER A 190 3.09 -8.43 -37.58
CA SER A 190 4.01 -7.29 -37.46
C SER A 190 3.67 -6.39 -36.27
N ASN A 191 2.38 -6.10 -36.05
CA ASN A 191 1.93 -5.28 -34.93
C ASN A 191 2.15 -5.95 -33.57
N LYS A 192 1.98 -7.27 -33.47
CA LYS A 192 2.33 -8.03 -32.26
C LYS A 192 3.82 -7.94 -31.98
N PHE A 193 4.65 -8.03 -33.01
CA PHE A 193 6.09 -7.93 -32.86
C PHE A 193 6.55 -6.52 -32.44
N LEU A 194 5.99 -5.49 -33.07
CA LEU A 194 6.18 -4.09 -32.67
C LEU A 194 5.79 -3.88 -31.20
N ASN A 195 4.65 -4.43 -30.76
CA ASN A 195 4.22 -4.29 -29.37
C ASN A 195 5.22 -4.89 -28.39
N ARG A 196 5.73 -6.11 -28.68
CA ARG A 196 6.76 -6.74 -27.86
C ARG A 196 8.02 -5.88 -27.73
N MET A 197 8.46 -5.25 -28.82
CA MET A 197 9.61 -4.35 -28.79
C MET A 197 9.30 -3.08 -27.97
N TYR A 198 8.11 -2.49 -28.10
CA TYR A 198 7.71 -1.33 -27.28
C TYR A 198 7.63 -1.66 -25.78
N GLU A 199 7.08 -2.82 -25.39
CA GLU A 199 7.08 -3.25 -23.98
C GLU A 199 8.50 -3.43 -23.43
N ARG A 200 9.43 -3.92 -24.26
CA ARG A 200 10.84 -3.98 -23.85
C ARG A 200 11.45 -2.59 -23.67
N ILE A 201 11.17 -1.64 -24.56
CA ILE A 201 11.66 -0.25 -24.48
C ILE A 201 11.17 0.42 -23.19
N ARG A 202 9.91 0.20 -22.78
CA ARG A 202 9.30 0.77 -21.56
C ARG A 202 10.04 0.45 -20.26
N LEU A 203 10.85 -0.62 -20.25
CA LEU A 203 11.68 -0.94 -19.09
C LEU A 203 12.89 0.01 -18.93
N ASP A 204 13.28 0.73 -19.99
CA ASP A 204 14.49 1.56 -20.01
C ASP A 204 14.21 3.08 -20.02
N ILE A 205 13.00 3.51 -20.37
CA ILE A 205 12.62 4.92 -20.55
C ILE A 205 11.22 5.22 -20.01
N GLU A 206 10.96 6.50 -19.69
CA GLU A 206 9.68 6.96 -19.16
C GLU A 206 8.57 6.93 -20.22
N ASP A 207 7.32 6.65 -19.80
CA ASP A 207 6.16 6.65 -20.70
C ASP A 207 5.94 8.02 -21.38
N SER A 208 6.35 9.10 -20.71
CA SER A 208 6.32 10.47 -21.25
C SER A 208 7.19 10.68 -22.50
N GLN A 209 8.10 9.75 -22.80
CA GLN A 209 8.99 9.82 -23.97
C GLN A 209 8.39 9.19 -25.23
N PHE A 210 7.25 8.52 -25.14
CA PHE A 210 6.56 7.94 -26.31
C PHE A 210 5.66 8.98 -26.99
N LEU A 211 5.39 8.86 -28.28
CA LEU A 211 4.28 9.54 -28.94
C LEU A 211 3.20 8.47 -29.17
N CYS A 212 2.05 8.63 -28.52
CA CYS A 212 0.95 7.67 -28.56
C CYS A 212 -0.22 8.25 -29.35
N PHE A 213 -0.94 7.40 -30.08
CA PHE A 213 -1.99 7.83 -31.00
C PHE A 213 -3.26 7.02 -30.82
N GLU A 214 -4.40 7.69 -30.97
CA GLU A 214 -5.68 7.01 -31.12
C GLU A 214 -5.71 6.18 -32.42
N LYS A 215 -6.35 5.01 -32.39
CA LYS A 215 -6.47 4.11 -33.56
C LYS A 215 -7.06 4.81 -34.79
N LYS A 216 -7.95 5.79 -34.61
CA LYS A 216 -8.57 6.54 -35.71
C LYS A 216 -7.57 7.35 -36.55
N LEU A 217 -6.40 7.66 -35.99
CA LEU A 217 -5.31 8.32 -36.70
C LEU A 217 -4.41 7.31 -37.43
N MET A 218 -4.39 6.04 -37.00
CA MET A 218 -3.59 4.97 -37.60
C MET A 218 -4.28 4.35 -38.82
N ILE A 219 -4.66 5.19 -39.77
CA ILE A 219 -5.36 4.82 -41.00
C ILE A 219 -4.45 5.12 -42.19
N GLY A 220 -4.36 4.17 -43.13
CA GLY A 220 -3.52 4.32 -44.32
C GLY A 220 -4.12 5.30 -45.33
N SER A 221 -3.28 6.15 -45.91
CA SER A 221 -3.66 7.03 -47.01
C SER A 221 -3.52 6.32 -48.36
N ILE A 222 -4.55 6.44 -49.19
CA ILE A 222 -4.50 5.89 -50.57
C ILE A 222 -3.68 6.74 -51.52
N ASN A 223 -3.45 8.01 -51.18
CA ASN A 223 -2.76 8.99 -52.01
C ASN A 223 -1.44 9.46 -51.37
N HIS A 224 -0.84 8.64 -50.50
CA HIS A 224 0.42 9.00 -49.86
C HIS A 224 1.54 9.18 -50.88
N GLN A 225 2.44 10.14 -50.64
CA GLN A 225 3.54 10.48 -51.56
C GLN A 225 4.49 9.30 -51.88
N TRP A 226 4.55 8.30 -51.00
CA TRP A 226 5.38 7.10 -51.15
C TRP A 226 4.59 5.87 -51.62
N GLY A 227 3.36 6.05 -52.08
CA GLY A 227 2.45 4.97 -52.50
C GLY A 227 1.69 4.32 -51.35
N LEU A 228 0.83 3.35 -51.68
CA LEU A 228 -0.03 2.67 -50.70
C LEU A 228 0.77 1.66 -49.85
N SER A 229 0.74 1.83 -48.52
CA SER A 229 1.37 0.94 -47.55
C SER A 229 0.71 1.07 -46.16
N PRO A 230 0.68 0.02 -45.32
CA PRO A 230 0.06 0.09 -44.00
C PRO A 230 0.76 1.05 -43.02
N PHE A 231 1.97 1.51 -43.33
CA PHE A 231 2.70 2.50 -42.53
C PHE A 231 2.79 3.87 -43.23
N HIS A 232 1.89 4.14 -44.18
CA HIS A 232 1.76 5.44 -44.84
C HIS A 232 0.40 6.04 -44.46
N TYR A 233 0.37 6.84 -43.39
CA TYR A 233 -0.87 7.29 -42.78
C TYR A 233 -1.51 8.49 -43.50
N ILE A 234 -2.76 8.80 -43.15
CA ILE A 234 -3.43 10.05 -43.50
C ILE A 234 -2.75 11.29 -42.89
N ASP A 235 -2.92 12.46 -43.51
CA ASP A 235 -2.34 13.73 -43.07
C ASP A 235 -2.64 14.07 -41.60
N ASP A 236 -3.84 13.72 -41.12
CA ASP A 236 -4.27 13.98 -39.74
C ASP A 236 -3.34 13.32 -38.71
N TYR A 237 -2.79 12.14 -39.02
CA TYR A 237 -1.78 11.50 -38.18
C TYR A 237 -0.55 12.39 -38.06
N TYR A 238 0.03 12.84 -39.17
CA TYR A 238 1.26 13.61 -39.16
C TYR A 238 1.09 14.98 -38.50
N ARG A 239 -0.05 15.64 -38.73
CA ARG A 239 -0.40 16.90 -38.02
C ARG A 239 -0.51 16.67 -36.51
N HIS A 240 -1.08 15.55 -36.08
CA HIS A 240 -1.18 15.21 -34.66
C HIS A 240 0.19 14.85 -34.06
N ALA A 241 0.98 14.05 -34.77
CA ALA A 241 2.34 13.69 -34.37
C ALA A 241 3.23 14.92 -34.21
N LEU A 242 3.12 15.90 -35.11
CA LEU A 242 3.80 17.18 -34.97
C LEU A 242 3.37 17.92 -33.71
N LYS A 243 2.05 17.97 -33.41
CA LYS A 243 1.56 18.61 -32.18
C LYS A 243 2.14 17.95 -30.93
N LEU A 244 2.20 16.63 -30.87
CA LEU A 244 2.81 15.89 -29.76
C LEU A 244 4.32 16.13 -29.66
N LEU A 245 5.01 16.28 -30.81
CA LEU A 245 6.44 16.55 -30.83
C LEU A 245 6.77 17.99 -30.42
N VAL A 246 5.94 18.97 -30.79
CA VAL A 246 6.09 20.40 -30.43
C VAL A 246 5.66 20.65 -28.99
N ASN A 247 4.52 20.10 -28.57
CA ASN A 247 4.01 20.27 -27.22
C ASN A 247 4.57 19.17 -26.34
N LYS A 248 5.62 19.52 -25.59
CA LYS A 248 6.28 18.69 -24.55
C LYS A 248 5.30 18.06 -23.53
N ASP A 249 4.06 18.55 -23.49
CA ASP A 249 3.09 18.42 -22.40
C ASP A 249 1.78 17.74 -22.86
N MET A 250 1.82 16.65 -23.64
CA MET A 250 0.60 15.87 -23.93
C MET A 250 0.51 14.49 -23.27
N HIS A 251 1.60 13.98 -22.69
CA HIS A 251 1.43 12.95 -21.67
C HIS A 251 1.09 13.64 -20.36
N PRO A 252 -0.06 13.33 -19.74
CA PRO A 252 -0.31 13.81 -18.39
C PRO A 252 0.89 13.42 -17.52
N PRO A 253 1.38 14.31 -16.63
CA PRO A 253 2.41 13.92 -15.65
C PRO A 253 1.96 12.67 -14.90
N ALA A 254 2.91 11.89 -14.35
CA ALA A 254 2.59 10.62 -13.68
C ALA A 254 1.43 10.75 -12.67
N LEU A 255 1.37 11.86 -11.91
CA LEU A 255 0.26 12.20 -11.01
C LEU A 255 -1.13 12.18 -11.65
N LEU A 256 -1.23 12.53 -12.93
CA LEU A 256 -2.47 12.61 -13.70
C LEU A 256 -2.68 11.41 -14.64
N SER A 257 -1.89 10.34 -14.48
CA SER A 257 -2.00 9.10 -15.26
C SER A 257 -3.35 8.38 -15.09
N ASP A 258 -4.08 8.65 -14.02
CA ASP A 258 -5.42 8.12 -13.77
C ASP A 258 -6.54 8.98 -14.40
N ARG A 259 -6.19 9.90 -15.32
CA ARG A 259 -7.14 10.85 -15.94
C ARG A 259 -7.00 10.89 -17.45
N PHE A 260 -8.10 11.24 -18.10
CA PHE A 260 -8.13 11.50 -19.53
C PHE A 260 -8.32 12.99 -19.80
N LEU A 261 -7.22 13.70 -20.02
CA LEU A 261 -7.20 15.16 -20.09
C LEU A 261 -7.36 15.68 -21.53
N GLU A 262 -8.21 16.69 -21.70
CA GLU A 262 -8.31 17.49 -22.93
C GLU A 262 -7.25 18.60 -22.99
N ASP A 263 -6.96 19.18 -21.83
CA ASP A 263 -6.06 20.32 -21.66
C ASP A 263 -5.54 20.34 -20.22
N TRP A 264 -4.29 20.74 -20.03
CA TRP A 264 -3.68 20.93 -18.71
C TRP A 264 -2.53 21.93 -18.79
N GLU A 265 -2.20 22.55 -17.66
CA GLU A 265 -1.05 23.43 -17.54
C GLU A 265 -0.40 23.23 -16.17
N GLU A 266 0.91 23.05 -16.18
CA GLU A 266 1.78 22.95 -14.99
C GLU A 266 2.37 24.32 -14.66
N PHE A 267 2.48 24.63 -13.37
CA PHE A 267 3.17 25.79 -12.82
C PHE A 267 4.15 25.33 -11.75
N SER A 268 5.41 25.79 -11.80
CA SER A 268 6.50 25.38 -10.90
C SER A 268 7.57 26.48 -10.78
N SER A 269 8.73 26.20 -10.16
CA SER A 269 9.88 27.12 -10.17
C SER A 269 10.60 27.20 -11.52
N SER A 270 10.44 26.19 -12.40
CA SER A 270 11.22 26.05 -13.65
C SER A 270 10.36 25.99 -14.93
N SER A 271 9.11 25.55 -14.83
CA SER A 271 8.11 25.49 -15.90
C SER A 271 6.92 26.38 -15.55
N ASN A 272 6.50 27.27 -16.47
CA ASN A 272 5.54 28.36 -16.25
C ASN A 272 5.69 28.98 -14.85
N VAL A 273 6.83 29.65 -14.66
CA VAL A 273 7.35 30.07 -13.36
C VAL A 273 6.25 30.70 -12.50
N ILE A 274 6.05 30.14 -11.30
CA ILE A 274 5.20 30.74 -10.29
C ILE A 274 5.86 32.05 -9.82
N ASP A 275 5.37 33.16 -10.35
CA ASP A 275 5.80 34.49 -9.94
C ASP A 275 5.32 34.77 -8.51
N LEU A 276 6.26 35.09 -7.61
CA LEU A 276 5.95 35.43 -6.22
C LEU A 276 5.01 36.64 -6.10
N THR A 277 4.96 37.54 -7.08
CA THR A 277 3.97 38.65 -7.10
C THR A 277 2.54 38.17 -7.29
N SER A 278 2.36 36.96 -7.83
CA SER A 278 1.07 36.28 -8.01
C SER A 278 0.72 35.35 -6.83
N VAL A 279 1.63 35.24 -5.84
CA VAL A 279 1.40 34.52 -4.59
C VAL A 279 0.88 35.47 -3.53
N SER A 280 -0.17 35.06 -2.81
CA SER A 280 -0.78 35.84 -1.73
C SER A 280 -1.26 34.92 -0.61
N GLY A 281 -1.55 35.48 0.57
CA GLY A 281 -1.97 34.75 1.75
C GLY A 281 -1.39 35.37 3.02
N ASN A 282 -1.66 34.75 4.18
CA ASN A 282 -1.03 35.12 5.45
C ASN A 282 0.27 34.34 5.65
N CYS A 283 1.16 34.40 4.66
CA CYS A 283 2.47 33.76 4.65
C CYS A 283 3.55 34.66 4.08
N ILE A 284 4.80 34.30 4.35
CA ILE A 284 5.97 34.89 3.71
C ILE A 284 6.55 33.84 2.77
N SER A 285 6.46 34.09 1.47
CA SER A 285 6.93 33.18 0.42
C SER A 285 8.29 33.58 -0.14
N ARG A 286 9.13 32.59 -0.43
CA ARG A 286 10.36 32.74 -1.20
C ARG A 286 10.48 31.63 -2.23
N SER A 287 11.09 31.95 -3.36
CA SER A 287 11.39 30.97 -4.41
C SER A 287 12.74 30.33 -4.12
N LEU A 288 12.78 29.00 -4.15
CA LEU A 288 13.97 28.17 -4.13
C LEU A 288 14.10 27.47 -5.48
N GLU A 289 15.27 26.88 -5.76
CA GLU A 289 15.57 26.24 -7.05
C GLU A 289 14.50 25.20 -7.44
N THR A 290 14.07 24.39 -6.48
CA THR A 290 13.14 23.27 -6.72
C THR A 290 11.69 23.55 -6.37
N HIS A 291 11.39 24.54 -5.51
CA HIS A 291 10.04 24.76 -5.01
C HIS A 291 9.86 26.19 -4.47
N ILE A 292 8.63 26.55 -4.15
CA ILE A 292 8.32 27.75 -3.36
C ILE A 292 8.13 27.34 -1.92
N GLU A 293 8.87 27.96 -1.01
CA GLU A 293 8.66 27.82 0.43
C GLU A 293 7.80 28.98 0.91
N SER A 294 6.68 28.67 1.57
CA SER A 294 5.80 29.65 2.21
C SER A 294 5.74 29.37 3.71
N VAL A 295 6.16 30.35 4.50
CA VAL A 295 6.23 30.22 5.96
C VAL A 295 5.07 30.90 6.66
N PHE A 296 4.63 30.27 7.75
CA PHE A 296 3.54 30.70 8.60
C PHE A 296 4.00 30.83 10.05
N GLU A 297 3.56 31.90 10.71
CA GLU A 297 3.83 32.20 12.12
C GLU A 297 2.51 32.58 12.81
N GLY A 298 2.43 32.40 14.13
CA GLY A 298 1.26 32.74 14.95
C GLY A 298 0.72 31.57 15.76
N GLU A 299 -0.51 31.72 16.26
CA GLU A 299 -1.21 30.73 17.10
C GLU A 299 -2.05 29.75 16.26
N GLU A 300 -2.76 28.83 16.92
CA GLU A 300 -3.68 27.92 16.24
C GLU A 300 -4.71 28.69 15.38
N GLY A 301 -4.65 28.48 14.07
CA GLY A 301 -5.26 29.41 13.13
C GLY A 301 -5.66 28.77 11.81
N THR A 302 -6.04 29.62 10.87
CA THR A 302 -6.25 29.24 9.48
C THR A 302 -5.22 30.00 8.65
N TYR A 303 -4.45 29.26 7.89
CA TYR A 303 -3.37 29.75 7.07
C TYR A 303 -3.66 29.50 5.60
N GLN A 304 -3.15 30.34 4.73
CA GLN A 304 -3.48 30.33 3.31
C GLN A 304 -2.25 30.60 2.45
N PHE A 305 -2.12 29.76 1.43
CA PHE A 305 -1.34 30.02 0.22
C PHE A 305 -2.31 30.13 -0.96
N ARG A 306 -2.20 31.20 -1.75
CA ARG A 306 -2.99 31.41 -2.97
C ARG A 306 -2.05 31.79 -4.10
N PHE A 307 -2.08 31.00 -5.15
CA PHE A 307 -1.43 31.31 -6.42
C PHE A 307 -2.48 31.77 -7.43
N LYS A 308 -2.39 33.02 -7.88
CA LYS A 308 -3.22 33.56 -8.96
C LYS A 308 -2.65 33.12 -10.31
N LEU A 309 -3.47 32.50 -11.14
CA LEU A 309 -3.03 32.05 -12.47
C LEU A 309 -2.74 33.27 -13.38
N PRO A 310 -1.74 33.18 -14.29
CA PRO A 310 -1.44 34.24 -15.25
C PRO A 310 -2.64 34.61 -16.13
N SER A 311 -3.43 33.61 -16.52
CA SER A 311 -4.70 33.75 -17.19
C SER A 311 -5.70 32.74 -16.63
N SER A 312 -6.97 33.14 -16.56
CA SER A 312 -8.05 32.20 -16.22
C SER A 312 -8.13 31.09 -17.25
N ARG A 313 -8.31 29.84 -16.79
CA ARG A 313 -8.42 28.66 -17.66
C ARG A 313 -9.74 27.94 -17.43
N LEU A 314 -10.29 27.36 -18.49
CA LEU A 314 -11.44 26.47 -18.37
C LEU A 314 -10.96 25.10 -17.85
N GLY A 315 -11.34 24.72 -16.64
CA GLY A 315 -10.93 23.46 -16.01
C GLY A 315 -12.02 22.86 -15.10
N ASN A 316 -11.92 21.56 -14.86
CA ASN A 316 -12.77 20.81 -13.92
C ASN A 316 -11.95 20.06 -12.86
N GLY A 317 -10.67 20.40 -12.73
CA GLY A 317 -9.82 19.89 -11.67
C GLY A 317 -8.50 20.63 -11.51
N VAL A 318 -7.90 20.40 -10.35
CA VAL A 318 -6.61 20.97 -9.94
C VAL A 318 -5.77 19.91 -9.24
N SER A 319 -4.46 20.07 -9.31
CA SER A 319 -3.51 19.19 -8.60
C SER A 319 -2.37 19.99 -8.00
N ALA A 320 -1.72 19.41 -7.00
CA ALA A 320 -0.59 20.00 -6.32
C ALA A 320 0.40 18.92 -5.88
N ARG A 321 1.69 19.23 -5.98
CA ARG A 321 2.77 18.51 -5.31
C ARG A 321 3.35 19.42 -4.24
N PHE A 322 3.10 19.09 -2.99
CA PHE A 322 3.39 19.97 -1.85
C PHE A 322 3.91 19.19 -0.64
N ARG A 323 4.58 19.87 0.29
CA ARG A 323 5.07 19.29 1.56
C ARG A 323 4.81 20.25 2.71
N LEU A 324 4.39 19.70 3.85
CA LEU A 324 4.16 20.44 5.09
C LEU A 324 5.27 20.14 6.08
N ARG A 325 5.86 21.17 6.69
CA ARG A 325 6.95 21.02 7.69
C ARG A 325 6.72 21.90 8.90
N GLY A 326 7.20 21.47 10.06
CA GLY A 326 7.23 22.30 11.28
C GLY A 326 5.85 22.68 11.84
N TRP A 327 4.82 21.85 11.61
CA TRP A 327 3.48 22.05 12.18
C TRP A 327 3.32 21.20 13.45
N ASN A 328 2.99 21.83 14.59
CA ASN A 328 2.71 21.12 15.85
C ASN A 328 1.45 20.25 15.70
N SER A 329 0.38 20.83 15.15
CA SER A 329 -0.87 20.12 14.88
C SER A 329 -1.48 20.55 13.55
N LEU A 330 -2.18 19.62 12.90
CA LEU A 330 -2.95 19.85 11.69
C LEU A 330 -4.35 19.28 11.91
N ARG A 331 -5.37 20.08 11.63
CA ARG A 331 -6.78 19.65 11.62
C ARG A 331 -7.22 19.25 10.22
N TYR A 332 -6.84 20.03 9.21
CA TYR A 332 -6.99 19.67 7.80
C TYR A 332 -6.18 20.60 6.88
N VAL A 333 -5.95 20.13 5.66
CA VAL A 333 -5.45 20.91 4.52
C VAL A 333 -6.56 21.02 3.48
N GLY A 334 -6.99 22.23 3.15
CA GLY A 334 -8.01 22.49 2.14
C GLY A 334 -7.37 22.82 0.79
N ILE A 335 -7.69 22.12 -0.29
CA ILE A 335 -7.14 22.38 -1.62
C ILE A 335 -8.28 22.62 -2.61
N GLY A 336 -8.16 23.65 -3.44
CA GLY A 336 -9.17 24.00 -4.43
C GLY A 336 -8.91 25.31 -5.14
N TYR A 337 -9.98 25.99 -5.55
CA TYR A 337 -9.91 27.21 -6.33
C TYR A 337 -11.14 28.12 -6.12
N THR A 338 -11.07 29.35 -6.62
CA THR A 338 -12.19 30.32 -6.52
C THR A 338 -13.13 30.20 -7.70
N HIS A 339 -14.42 30.14 -7.41
CA HIS A 339 -15.49 30.19 -8.39
C HIS A 339 -16.63 31.07 -7.85
N GLU A 340 -17.07 32.07 -8.61
CA GLU A 340 -18.17 32.98 -8.23
C GLU A 340 -18.04 33.58 -6.80
N ASN A 341 -16.81 33.97 -6.44
CA ASN A 341 -16.44 34.46 -5.10
C ASN A 341 -16.53 33.44 -3.96
N ALA A 342 -16.82 32.17 -4.25
CA ALA A 342 -16.76 31.06 -3.30
C ALA A 342 -15.49 30.22 -3.49
N PHE A 343 -15.03 29.59 -2.41
CA PHE A 343 -13.90 28.67 -2.45
C PHE A 343 -14.40 27.23 -2.60
N ARG A 344 -14.32 26.70 -3.82
CA ARG A 344 -14.66 25.30 -4.11
C ARG A 344 -13.45 24.44 -3.81
N HIS A 345 -13.59 23.49 -2.90
CA HIS A 345 -12.44 22.77 -2.34
C HIS A 345 -12.82 21.43 -1.75
N VAL A 346 -11.78 20.70 -1.37
CA VAL A 346 -11.86 19.52 -0.52
C VAL A 346 -10.84 19.63 0.61
N LYS A 347 -11.00 18.82 1.66
CA LYS A 347 -10.21 18.83 2.89
C LYS A 347 -9.55 17.47 3.10
N ILE A 348 -8.25 17.51 3.34
CA ILE A 348 -7.43 16.36 3.72
C ILE A 348 -7.22 16.43 5.23
N THR A 349 -7.78 15.50 6.00
CA THR A 349 -7.68 15.51 7.47
C THR A 349 -6.36 14.93 7.97
N ASN A 350 -5.85 13.89 7.31
CA ASN A 350 -4.67 13.14 7.73
C ASN A 350 -3.49 13.29 6.75
N ALA A 351 -3.27 14.52 6.27
CA ALA A 351 -2.18 14.85 5.36
C ALA A 351 -0.81 14.44 5.94
N ALA A 352 0.04 13.81 5.13
CA ALA A 352 1.42 13.52 5.49
C ALA A 352 2.19 14.78 5.90
N ARG A 353 3.18 14.61 6.78
CA ARG A 353 4.09 15.67 7.23
C ARG A 353 5.51 15.29 6.86
N ASP A 354 6.32 16.30 6.57
CA ASP A 354 7.74 16.18 6.21
C ASP A 354 8.02 15.30 4.97
N GLN A 355 6.97 14.99 4.21
CA GLN A 355 6.98 14.20 2.98
C GLN A 355 6.29 14.96 1.84
N TRP A 356 6.73 14.71 0.60
CA TRP A 356 6.03 15.24 -0.57
C TRP A 356 4.72 14.49 -0.79
N ILE A 357 3.63 15.25 -0.82
CA ILE A 357 2.29 14.79 -1.14
C ILE A 357 2.01 15.15 -2.59
N GLU A 358 1.63 14.16 -3.38
CA GLU A 358 0.98 14.40 -4.67
C GLU A 358 -0.53 14.28 -4.50
N PHE A 359 -1.25 15.35 -4.82
CA PHE A 359 -2.69 15.40 -4.64
C PHE A 359 -3.36 15.90 -5.90
N SER A 360 -4.47 15.25 -6.28
CA SER A 360 -5.28 15.62 -7.43
C SER A 360 -6.76 15.54 -7.06
N ILE A 361 -7.54 16.50 -7.55
CA ILE A 361 -8.99 16.51 -7.37
C ILE A 361 -9.72 17.06 -8.60
N GLY A 362 -10.67 16.28 -9.10
CA GLY A 362 -11.60 16.64 -10.17
C GLY A 362 -13.05 16.59 -9.75
N HIS A 363 -13.92 17.30 -10.46
CA HIS A 363 -15.37 17.30 -10.22
C HIS A 363 -16.00 15.91 -10.32
N GLY A 364 -15.46 15.04 -11.18
CA GLY A 364 -15.95 13.68 -11.38
C GLY A 364 -15.41 12.65 -10.37
N ASP A 365 -14.52 13.04 -9.45
CA ASP A 365 -13.92 12.12 -8.50
C ASP A 365 -14.90 11.79 -7.36
N ILE A 366 -14.90 10.54 -6.89
CA ILE A 366 -15.68 10.16 -5.69
C ILE A 366 -15.29 11.04 -4.50
N ALA A 367 -13.99 11.32 -4.33
CA ALA A 367 -13.47 12.19 -3.27
C ALA A 367 -14.12 13.59 -3.28
N PHE A 368 -14.36 14.17 -4.46
CA PHE A 368 -15.02 15.46 -4.60
C PHE A 368 -16.48 15.36 -4.17
N GLY A 369 -17.21 14.37 -4.69
CA GLY A 369 -18.60 14.12 -4.36
C GLY A 369 -18.82 13.85 -2.86
N LEU A 370 -17.89 13.13 -2.22
CA LEU A 370 -17.93 12.86 -0.77
C LEU A 370 -17.85 14.13 0.08
N GLN A 371 -17.26 15.22 -0.38
CA GLN A 371 -17.19 16.46 0.41
C GLN A 371 -18.09 17.59 -0.10
N ASN A 372 -18.58 17.47 -1.34
CA ASN A 372 -19.39 18.49 -2.01
C ASN A 372 -20.77 17.96 -2.41
N GLY A 373 -21.37 17.10 -1.57
CA GLY A 373 -22.78 16.69 -1.74
C GLY A 373 -23.10 15.93 -3.03
N TRP A 374 -22.13 15.21 -3.60
CA TRP A 374 -22.23 14.52 -4.89
C TRP A 374 -22.54 15.43 -6.09
N GLU A 375 -22.22 16.73 -5.97
CA GLU A 375 -22.23 17.64 -7.11
C GLU A 375 -21.17 17.22 -8.13
N ASN A 376 -21.52 17.26 -9.42
CA ASN A 376 -20.59 17.10 -10.53
C ASN A 376 -20.70 18.32 -11.46
N PRO A 377 -20.13 19.47 -11.06
CA PRO A 377 -20.25 20.71 -11.83
C PRO A 377 -19.48 20.60 -13.16
N PRO A 378 -19.94 21.30 -14.22
CA PRO A 378 -19.20 21.35 -15.49
C PRO A 378 -17.85 22.07 -15.33
N ALA A 379 -17.01 21.99 -16.35
CA ALA A 379 -15.77 22.77 -16.40
C ALA A 379 -16.06 24.27 -16.26
N THR A 380 -15.23 24.97 -15.51
CA THR A 380 -15.42 26.39 -15.17
C THR A 380 -14.13 27.18 -15.26
N GLN A 381 -14.24 28.51 -15.24
CA GLN A 381 -13.10 29.41 -15.26
C GLN A 381 -12.39 29.39 -13.91
N ILE A 382 -11.22 28.76 -13.86
CA ILE A 382 -10.31 28.70 -12.73
C ILE A 382 -9.30 29.84 -12.88
N SER A 383 -9.25 30.72 -11.88
CA SER A 383 -8.37 31.91 -11.89
C SER A 383 -7.27 31.86 -10.83
N ASP A 384 -7.31 30.90 -9.93
CA ASP A 384 -6.32 30.68 -8.89
C ASP A 384 -6.36 29.24 -8.37
N ILE A 385 -5.27 28.84 -7.71
CA ILE A 385 -5.20 27.61 -6.91
C ILE A 385 -4.90 28.03 -5.48
N ARG A 386 -5.65 27.50 -4.52
CA ARG A 386 -5.50 27.83 -3.09
C ARG A 386 -5.30 26.58 -2.25
N ILE A 387 -4.42 26.71 -1.27
CA ILE A 387 -4.16 25.74 -0.21
C ILE A 387 -4.40 26.44 1.14
N TYR A 388 -5.40 25.96 1.88
CA TYR A 388 -5.64 26.32 3.27
C TYR A 388 -5.05 25.30 4.21
N ILE A 389 -4.51 25.75 5.34
CA ILE A 389 -3.98 24.89 6.38
C ILE A 389 -4.63 25.32 7.69
N LYS A 390 -5.45 24.43 8.27
CA LYS A 390 -6.02 24.63 9.60
C LYS A 390 -5.16 23.86 10.60
N GLY A 391 -4.43 24.56 11.47
CA GLY A 391 -3.48 23.93 12.38
C GLY A 391 -2.75 24.93 13.27
N ASN A 392 -1.82 24.42 14.07
CA ASN A 392 -0.95 25.19 14.94
C ASN A 392 0.50 25.15 14.41
N PRO A 393 1.09 26.28 13.99
CA PRO A 393 2.50 26.36 13.65
C PRO A 393 3.41 25.95 14.79
N GLY A 394 4.52 25.27 14.47
CA GLY A 394 5.59 24.98 15.41
C GLY A 394 6.52 26.17 15.64
N ALA A 395 7.29 26.11 16.74
CA ALA A 395 8.30 27.11 17.06
C ALA A 395 9.43 27.15 16.00
N ASP A 396 9.69 26.01 15.35
CA ASP A 396 10.73 25.83 14.32
C ASP A 396 10.25 26.23 12.90
N ARG A 397 9.38 27.24 12.80
CA ARG A 397 8.92 27.88 11.55
C ARG A 397 8.12 26.94 10.62
N ALA A 398 6.81 26.88 10.83
CA ALA A 398 5.90 26.09 9.98
C ALA A 398 5.94 26.53 8.51
N ALA A 399 6.02 25.56 7.59
CA ALA A 399 6.15 25.81 6.17
C ALA A 399 5.20 24.96 5.32
N LEU A 400 4.82 25.52 4.18
CA LEU A 400 4.27 24.83 3.00
C LEU A 400 5.27 25.00 1.86
N ASP A 401 5.83 23.89 1.42
CA ASP A 401 6.61 23.83 0.20
C ASP A 401 5.68 23.44 -0.95
N VAL A 402 5.68 24.20 -2.05
CA VAL A 402 4.93 23.89 -3.27
C VAL A 402 5.93 23.71 -4.41
N GLU A 403 6.06 22.47 -4.88
CA GLU A 403 6.93 22.14 -6.01
C GLU A 403 6.22 22.43 -7.33
N LYS A 404 4.98 21.94 -7.44
CA LYS A 404 4.18 22.03 -8.66
C LYS A 404 2.69 22.20 -8.38
N LEU A 405 2.03 22.94 -9.26
CA LEU A 405 0.58 23.09 -9.30
C LEU A 405 0.09 22.82 -10.73
N TRP A 406 -1.10 22.25 -10.86
CA TRP A 406 -1.74 22.03 -12.16
C TRP A 406 -3.17 22.52 -12.17
N CYS A 407 -3.58 23.07 -13.31
CA CYS A 407 -4.96 23.31 -13.68
C CYS A 407 -5.27 22.53 -14.94
N TRP A 408 -6.32 21.71 -14.93
CA TRP A 408 -6.62 20.79 -16.03
C TRP A 408 -8.11 20.62 -16.29
N ARG A 409 -8.40 20.09 -17.47
CA ARG A 409 -9.74 19.76 -17.96
C ARG A 409 -9.76 18.31 -18.41
N GLU A 410 -10.41 17.47 -17.62
CA GLU A 410 -10.70 16.07 -17.94
C GLU A 410 -11.89 15.99 -18.91
N MET A 411 -11.83 15.08 -19.88
CA MET A 411 -12.92 14.85 -20.82
C MET A 411 -14.22 14.51 -20.10
N GLU A 412 -15.32 15.16 -20.48
CA GLU A 412 -16.65 14.87 -19.92
C GLU A 412 -17.20 13.49 -20.34
N SER A 413 -16.51 12.77 -21.22
CA SER A 413 -16.85 11.37 -21.50
C SER A 413 -16.64 10.55 -20.24
N LYS A 414 -17.71 9.87 -19.77
CA LYS A 414 -17.61 8.91 -18.67
C LYS A 414 -16.38 8.00 -18.88
N PRO A 415 -15.63 7.65 -17.83
CA PRO A 415 -14.49 6.72 -17.95
C PRO A 415 -14.88 5.41 -18.67
N GLU A 416 -16.15 5.04 -18.64
CA GLU A 416 -16.74 3.94 -19.42
C GLU A 416 -16.42 3.97 -20.93
N LYS A 417 -16.29 5.15 -21.57
CA LYS A 417 -16.05 5.27 -23.02
C LYS A 417 -14.63 4.91 -23.46
N TRP A 418 -13.61 5.23 -22.65
CA TRP A 418 -12.23 4.87 -23.01
C TRP A 418 -11.96 3.37 -22.84
N TYR A 419 -12.73 2.69 -21.98
CA TYR A 419 -12.77 1.22 -21.90
C TYR A 419 -13.50 0.59 -23.10
N GLU A 420 -14.58 1.21 -23.59
CA GLU A 420 -15.28 0.76 -24.81
C GLU A 420 -14.39 0.88 -26.06
N ASP A 421 -13.59 1.94 -26.17
CA ASP A 421 -12.77 2.20 -27.37
C ASP A 421 -11.49 1.34 -27.45
N HIS A 422 -10.98 0.83 -26.33
CA HIS A 422 -9.88 -0.17 -26.35
C HIS A 422 -10.31 -1.49 -27.01
N GLN A 423 -11.62 -1.82 -27.00
CA GLN A 423 -12.18 -3.05 -27.61
C GLN A 423 -13.07 -2.82 -28.84
N ASN A 424 -13.24 -1.59 -29.34
CA ASN A 424 -14.03 -1.33 -30.55
C ASN A 424 -13.38 -1.78 -31.88
N ASN A 425 -12.69 -2.93 -31.86
CA ASN A 425 -12.59 -3.80 -33.02
C ASN A 425 -14.02 -4.31 -33.31
N LYS A 426 -14.74 -3.58 -34.18
CA LYS A 426 -16.11 -3.89 -34.62
C LYS A 426 -16.16 -5.29 -35.25
N ASN A 427 -16.30 -6.30 -34.39
CA ASN A 427 -16.87 -7.64 -34.59
C ASN A 427 -16.73 -8.56 -33.36
N SER A 428 -16.06 -8.15 -32.27
CA SER A 428 -15.89 -8.96 -31.06
C SER A 428 -16.56 -8.26 -29.86
N ARG A 429 -17.74 -8.75 -29.46
CA ARG A 429 -18.38 -8.44 -28.16
C ARG A 429 -17.97 -9.47 -27.10
N SER A 430 -16.78 -10.07 -27.23
CA SER A 430 -16.38 -11.21 -26.39
C SER A 430 -15.40 -10.78 -25.30
N VAL A 431 -15.79 -11.09 -24.06
CA VAL A 431 -15.00 -11.04 -22.81
C VAL A 431 -13.67 -11.81 -22.92
N GLU A 432 -13.52 -12.64 -23.96
CA GLU A 432 -12.36 -13.48 -24.27
C GLU A 432 -11.05 -12.72 -24.54
N GLU A 433 -11.12 -11.42 -24.83
CA GLU A 433 -9.95 -10.55 -25.07
C GLU A 433 -9.48 -9.79 -23.81
N LEU A 434 -10.14 -9.95 -22.66
CA LEU A 434 -9.72 -9.30 -21.42
C LEU A 434 -8.53 -10.04 -20.78
N GLU A 435 -7.55 -9.28 -20.30
CA GLU A 435 -6.41 -9.85 -19.60
C GLU A 435 -6.85 -10.59 -18.33
N LYS A 436 -6.30 -11.79 -18.16
CA LYS A 436 -6.56 -12.63 -16.98
C LYS A 436 -5.73 -12.15 -15.81
N VAL A 437 -6.35 -12.06 -14.65
CA VAL A 437 -5.64 -11.86 -13.38
C VAL A 437 -4.70 -13.05 -13.14
N SER A 438 -3.48 -12.77 -12.71
CA SER A 438 -2.48 -13.78 -12.37
C SER A 438 -3.03 -14.79 -11.34
N PRO A 439 -2.94 -16.11 -11.60
CA PRO A 439 -3.35 -17.12 -10.62
C PRO A 439 -2.64 -16.97 -9.27
N GLN A 440 -1.37 -16.61 -9.27
CA GLN A 440 -0.59 -16.39 -8.04
C GLN A 440 -1.17 -15.24 -7.20
N LEU A 441 -1.59 -14.14 -7.84
CA LEU A 441 -2.24 -13.03 -7.14
C LEU A 441 -3.58 -13.48 -6.53
N LEU A 442 -4.38 -14.23 -7.30
CA LEU A 442 -5.65 -14.74 -6.80
C LEU A 442 -5.44 -15.68 -5.61
N ASP A 443 -4.44 -16.56 -5.65
CA ASP A 443 -4.11 -17.45 -4.53
C ASP A 443 -3.78 -16.66 -3.27
N VAL A 444 -2.95 -15.61 -3.38
CA VAL A 444 -2.59 -14.75 -2.26
C VAL A 444 -3.82 -14.04 -1.67
N VAL A 445 -4.66 -13.41 -2.51
CA VAL A 445 -5.89 -12.71 -2.07
C VAL A 445 -6.88 -13.68 -1.43
N PHE A 446 -7.13 -14.84 -2.05
CA PHE A 446 -8.06 -15.83 -1.51
C PHE A 446 -7.55 -16.46 -0.20
N ASN A 447 -6.24 -16.73 -0.08
CA ASN A 447 -5.66 -17.26 1.15
C ASN A 447 -5.85 -16.29 2.32
N TYR A 448 -5.63 -14.99 2.10
CA TYR A 448 -5.89 -13.96 3.09
C TYR A 448 -7.37 -13.93 3.50
N LEU A 449 -8.29 -13.82 2.52
CA LEU A 449 -9.73 -13.73 2.81
C LEU A 449 -10.26 -15.01 3.47
N ASN A 450 -9.75 -16.19 3.09
CA ASN A 450 -10.10 -17.45 3.75
C ASN A 450 -9.67 -17.50 5.23
N LYS A 451 -8.53 -16.88 5.60
CA LYS A 451 -8.12 -16.73 7.00
C LYS A 451 -9.06 -15.79 7.76
N CYS A 452 -9.63 -14.79 7.10
CA CYS A 452 -10.58 -13.81 7.67
C CYS A 452 -12.00 -14.36 7.83
N PHE A 453 -12.52 -15.10 6.85
CA PHE A 453 -13.88 -15.65 6.85
C PHE A 453 -13.87 -17.17 7.12
N ARG A 454 -13.50 -17.56 8.34
CA ARG A 454 -13.31 -18.97 8.72
C ARG A 454 -14.57 -19.82 8.61
N THR A 455 -15.74 -19.22 8.81
CA THR A 455 -17.06 -19.87 8.75
C THR A 455 -17.79 -19.63 7.43
N ALA A 456 -17.07 -19.18 6.39
CA ALA A 456 -17.66 -18.88 5.08
C ALA A 456 -18.48 -20.03 4.50
N GLU A 457 -18.05 -21.28 4.69
CA GLU A 457 -18.78 -22.46 4.24
C GLU A 457 -20.16 -22.59 4.89
N THR A 458 -20.21 -22.58 6.22
CA THR A 458 -21.47 -22.67 6.97
C THR A 458 -22.39 -21.49 6.67
N GLN A 459 -21.84 -20.28 6.60
CA GLN A 459 -22.62 -19.07 6.31
C GLN A 459 -23.16 -19.06 4.86
N ALA A 460 -22.37 -19.50 3.89
CA ALA A 460 -22.80 -19.63 2.50
C ALA A 460 -23.91 -20.69 2.37
N GLN A 461 -23.79 -21.83 3.06
CA GLN A 461 -24.84 -22.86 3.08
C GLN A 461 -26.14 -22.30 3.66
N LEU A 462 -26.09 -21.64 4.82
CA LEU A 462 -27.27 -21.00 5.42
C LEU A 462 -27.92 -19.98 4.49
N PHE A 463 -27.12 -19.19 3.76
CA PHE A 463 -27.65 -18.28 2.75
C PHE A 463 -28.37 -19.03 1.62
N LEU A 464 -27.75 -20.07 1.08
CA LEU A 464 -28.29 -20.82 -0.06
C LEU A 464 -29.54 -21.64 0.30
N THR A 465 -29.64 -22.15 1.53
CA THR A 465 -30.76 -23.00 1.96
C THR A 465 -31.89 -22.23 2.64
N GLU A 466 -31.56 -21.20 3.42
CA GLU A 466 -32.52 -20.48 4.27
C GLU A 466 -32.69 -19.00 3.89
N GLY A 467 -31.85 -18.46 3.01
CA GLY A 467 -31.89 -17.05 2.60
C GLY A 467 -31.24 -16.08 3.59
N ASN A 468 -30.61 -16.57 4.66
CA ASN A 468 -29.99 -15.70 5.67
C ASN A 468 -28.77 -14.96 5.11
N CYS A 469 -28.74 -13.63 5.23
CA CYS A 469 -27.65 -12.79 4.72
C CYS A 469 -26.36 -12.98 5.54
N PRO A 470 -25.26 -13.46 4.93
CA PRO A 470 -24.02 -13.73 5.65
C PRO A 470 -23.17 -12.46 5.81
N LEU A 471 -22.71 -12.19 7.04
CA LEU A 471 -21.93 -11.01 7.40
C LEU A 471 -20.68 -11.38 8.22
N TYR A 472 -19.78 -10.41 8.41
CA TYR A 472 -18.56 -10.53 9.20
C TYR A 472 -18.85 -10.95 10.66
N GLY A 473 -17.88 -11.63 11.28
CA GLY A 473 -17.99 -12.06 12.68
C GLY A 473 -19.03 -13.16 12.89
N GLU A 474 -19.10 -14.11 11.94
CA GLU A 474 -19.98 -15.29 12.02
C GLU A 474 -21.48 -14.94 12.13
N THR A 475 -21.85 -13.74 11.71
CA THR A 475 -23.23 -13.23 11.80
C THR A 475 -24.03 -13.64 10.56
N ALA A 476 -25.27 -14.09 10.74
CA ALA A 476 -26.22 -14.32 9.67
C ALA A 476 -27.56 -13.63 10.00
N LEU A 477 -27.99 -12.68 9.18
CA LEU A 477 -29.24 -11.96 9.39
C LEU A 477 -30.38 -12.65 8.63
N THR A 478 -31.52 -12.84 9.30
CA THR A 478 -32.73 -13.30 8.62
C THR A 478 -33.12 -12.30 7.52
N TRP A 479 -33.28 -12.81 6.30
CA TRP A 479 -33.58 -11.97 5.15
C TRP A 479 -34.67 -12.62 4.30
N SER A 480 -35.80 -11.91 4.17
CA SER A 480 -36.86 -12.28 3.25
C SER A 480 -36.47 -11.86 1.84
N GLY A 481 -36.57 -12.77 0.87
CA GLY A 481 -36.32 -12.49 -0.54
C GLY A 481 -37.24 -11.43 -1.17
N GLU A 482 -38.31 -11.03 -0.48
CA GLU A 482 -39.19 -9.93 -0.91
C GLU A 482 -38.64 -8.54 -0.53
N GLN A 483 -37.65 -8.47 0.37
CA GLN A 483 -37.08 -7.22 0.88
C GLN A 483 -35.76 -6.91 0.19
N ALA A 484 -35.56 -5.64 -0.17
CA ALA A 484 -34.31 -5.19 -0.79
C ALA A 484 -33.08 -5.25 0.15
N LEU A 485 -33.30 -5.27 1.47
CA LEU A 485 -32.26 -5.40 2.50
C LEU A 485 -32.75 -6.28 3.66
N PRO A 486 -31.82 -6.91 4.41
CA PRO A 486 -32.13 -7.50 5.71
C PRO A 486 -32.67 -6.44 6.67
N LYS A 487 -33.76 -6.76 7.39
CA LYS A 487 -34.45 -5.82 8.29
C LYS A 487 -33.55 -5.25 9.38
N ASP A 488 -32.69 -6.10 9.94
CA ASP A 488 -31.83 -5.75 11.08
C ASP A 488 -30.46 -5.18 10.66
N LEU A 489 -30.23 -4.97 9.35
CA LEU A 489 -28.96 -4.47 8.84
C LEU A 489 -28.56 -3.13 9.48
N GLY A 490 -29.53 -2.25 9.74
CA GLY A 490 -29.30 -0.93 10.33
C GLY A 490 -29.01 -0.93 11.84
N ASN A 491 -29.22 -2.05 12.54
CA ASN A 491 -29.21 -2.07 14.01
C ASN A 491 -27.79 -1.99 14.58
N VAL A 492 -26.78 -2.50 13.86
CA VAL A 492 -25.38 -2.57 14.32
C VAL A 492 -24.47 -2.01 13.25
N GLY A 493 -23.53 -1.14 13.64
CA GLY A 493 -22.56 -0.53 12.71
C GLY A 493 -21.72 -1.56 11.95
N THR A 494 -21.30 -2.64 12.62
CA THR A 494 -20.55 -3.75 12.00
C THR A 494 -21.32 -4.46 10.90
N TYR A 495 -22.66 -4.56 11.00
CA TYR A 495 -23.48 -5.18 9.95
C TYR A 495 -23.51 -4.31 8.70
N GLN A 496 -23.68 -3.00 8.89
CA GLN A 496 -23.66 -2.00 7.81
C GLN A 496 -22.29 -1.96 7.13
N PHE A 497 -21.21 -1.92 7.92
CA PHE A 497 -19.84 -2.06 7.43
C PHE A 497 -19.67 -3.32 6.58
N SER A 498 -20.02 -4.49 7.12
CA SER A 498 -19.85 -5.77 6.44
C SER A 498 -20.65 -5.88 5.14
N TRP A 499 -21.84 -5.29 5.10
CA TRP A 499 -22.65 -5.21 3.88
C TRP A 499 -21.97 -4.35 2.82
N HIS A 500 -21.58 -3.13 3.18
CA HIS A 500 -20.94 -2.21 2.24
C HIS A 500 -19.51 -2.60 1.86
N ALA A 501 -18.85 -3.47 2.64
CA ALA A 501 -17.58 -4.10 2.29
C ALA A 501 -17.73 -5.30 1.32
N LEU A 502 -18.97 -5.66 0.92
CA LEU A 502 -19.27 -6.82 0.06
C LEU A 502 -18.77 -8.16 0.64
N HIS A 503 -18.79 -8.30 1.97
CA HIS A 503 -18.51 -9.58 2.63
C HIS A 503 -19.48 -10.69 2.24
N PRO A 504 -20.80 -10.44 2.05
CA PRO A 504 -21.70 -11.49 1.54
C PRO A 504 -21.21 -12.10 0.22
N ALA A 505 -20.79 -11.26 -0.74
CA ALA A 505 -20.24 -11.71 -2.00
C ALA A 505 -18.91 -12.46 -1.81
N THR A 506 -18.04 -11.95 -0.95
CA THR A 506 -16.75 -12.57 -0.62
C THR A 506 -16.91 -13.96 -0.03
N ILE A 507 -17.79 -14.13 0.95
CA ILE A 507 -18.10 -15.41 1.59
C ILE A 507 -18.57 -16.44 0.56
N LEU A 508 -19.47 -16.04 -0.34
CA LEU A 508 -19.98 -16.90 -1.41
C LEU A 508 -18.91 -17.28 -2.44
N MET A 509 -18.01 -16.35 -2.80
CA MET A 509 -16.88 -16.65 -3.69
C MET A 509 -15.86 -17.59 -3.04
N ILE A 510 -15.59 -17.44 -1.73
CA ILE A 510 -14.73 -18.37 -0.98
C ILE A 510 -15.34 -19.77 -0.97
N PHE A 511 -16.65 -19.88 -0.69
CA PHE A 511 -17.35 -21.15 -0.69
C PHE A 511 -17.30 -21.82 -2.08
N ALA A 512 -17.66 -21.08 -3.14
CA ALA A 512 -17.61 -21.58 -4.51
C ALA A 512 -16.21 -22.08 -4.92
N ARG A 513 -15.14 -21.36 -4.56
CA ARG A 513 -13.77 -21.78 -4.85
C ARG A 513 -13.40 -23.09 -4.15
N LYS A 514 -13.88 -23.31 -2.93
CA LYS A 514 -13.61 -24.55 -2.17
C LYS A 514 -14.44 -25.74 -2.63
N SER A 515 -15.73 -25.52 -2.90
CA SER A 515 -16.66 -26.59 -3.28
C SER A 515 -16.62 -26.92 -4.77
N GLY A 516 -16.17 -25.99 -5.61
CA GLY A 516 -16.28 -26.07 -7.06
C GLY A 516 -17.69 -25.76 -7.60
N GLU A 517 -18.60 -25.29 -6.74
CA GLU A 517 -19.98 -25.01 -7.12
C GLU A 517 -20.14 -23.64 -7.81
N LEU A 518 -20.94 -23.59 -8.86
CA LEU A 518 -21.21 -22.36 -9.62
C LEU A 518 -22.36 -21.52 -9.04
N ALA A 519 -23.34 -22.13 -8.39
CA ALA A 519 -24.52 -21.43 -7.86
C ALA A 519 -24.19 -20.24 -6.93
N PRO A 520 -23.23 -20.35 -5.99
CA PRO A 520 -22.87 -19.24 -5.11
C PRO A 520 -22.27 -18.04 -5.86
N LEU A 521 -21.59 -18.27 -6.99
CA LEU A 521 -20.99 -17.20 -7.80
C LEU A 521 -22.05 -16.28 -8.42
N PHE A 522 -23.19 -16.83 -8.84
CA PHE A 522 -24.31 -16.02 -9.33
C PHE A 522 -24.89 -15.14 -8.22
N ALA A 523 -25.08 -15.69 -7.02
CA ALA A 523 -25.54 -14.90 -5.88
C ALA A 523 -24.52 -13.81 -5.48
N ALA A 524 -23.22 -14.14 -5.47
CA ALA A 524 -22.17 -13.16 -5.24
C ALA A 524 -22.23 -12.02 -6.26
N ARG A 525 -22.37 -12.34 -7.55
CA ARG A 525 -22.52 -11.36 -8.63
C ARG A 525 -23.74 -10.47 -8.43
N GLU A 526 -24.86 -11.02 -7.98
CA GLU A 526 -26.07 -10.24 -7.67
C GLU A 526 -25.86 -9.27 -6.51
N PHE A 527 -25.17 -9.67 -5.44
CA PHE A 527 -24.80 -8.74 -4.35
C PHE A 527 -23.99 -7.55 -4.87
N ILE A 528 -22.99 -7.81 -5.72
CA ILE A 528 -22.14 -6.75 -6.29
C ILE A 528 -22.96 -5.87 -7.25
N THR A 529 -23.79 -6.47 -8.10
CA THR A 529 -24.67 -5.72 -9.02
C THR A 529 -25.60 -4.79 -8.26
N ASN A 530 -26.30 -5.31 -7.24
CA ASN A 530 -27.22 -4.53 -6.41
C ASN A 530 -26.50 -3.40 -5.67
N TRP A 531 -25.30 -3.66 -5.14
CA TRP A 531 -24.50 -2.61 -4.49
C TRP A 531 -24.05 -1.54 -5.49
N LEU A 532 -23.60 -1.92 -6.70
CA LEU A 532 -23.23 -0.96 -7.73
C LEU A 532 -24.40 -0.06 -8.11
N ASP A 533 -25.57 -0.66 -8.36
CA ASP A 533 -26.80 0.06 -8.70
C ASP A 533 -27.27 0.99 -7.60
N ARG A 534 -27.14 0.59 -6.33
CA ARG A 534 -27.65 1.35 -5.19
C ARG A 534 -26.67 2.41 -4.64
N SER A 535 -25.39 2.08 -4.61
CA SER A 535 -24.40 2.79 -3.79
C SER A 535 -23.28 3.46 -4.60
N TYR A 536 -23.04 3.02 -5.84
CA TYR A 536 -21.96 3.55 -6.69
C TYR A 536 -22.49 4.45 -7.81
N PHE A 537 -23.41 3.95 -8.64
CA PHE A 537 -23.95 4.71 -9.77
C PHE A 537 -24.96 5.80 -9.35
N GLN A 538 -25.28 5.85 -8.06
CA GLN A 538 -26.03 6.91 -7.42
C GLN A 538 -25.58 7.04 -5.95
N PRO A 539 -25.75 8.22 -5.32
CA PRO A 539 -25.42 8.42 -3.92
C PRO A 539 -26.18 7.49 -2.96
N ASP A 540 -25.46 6.76 -2.10
CA ASP A 540 -26.08 5.98 -1.04
C ASP A 540 -26.58 6.88 0.10
N GLN A 541 -27.73 6.54 0.69
CA GLN A 541 -28.24 7.18 1.90
C GLN A 541 -27.30 6.96 3.10
N ASN A 542 -26.69 5.78 3.20
CA ASN A 542 -25.72 5.43 4.23
C ASN A 542 -24.30 5.79 3.79
N LYS A 543 -24.07 7.08 3.53
CA LYS A 543 -22.77 7.59 3.07
C LYS A 543 -21.59 7.12 3.93
N LYS A 544 -21.77 7.07 5.26
CA LYS A 544 -20.72 6.69 6.21
C LYS A 544 -20.18 5.29 5.94
N PHE A 545 -21.05 4.28 5.87
CA PHE A 545 -20.60 2.90 5.71
C PHE A 545 -20.37 2.52 4.25
N ALA A 546 -21.11 3.12 3.30
CA ALA A 546 -20.85 2.95 1.87
C ALA A 546 -19.42 3.34 1.48
N TRP A 547 -18.90 4.40 2.10
CA TRP A 547 -17.57 4.95 1.84
C TRP A 547 -16.67 4.96 3.08
N TYR A 548 -16.86 4.00 3.99
CA TYR A 548 -15.93 3.79 5.10
C TYR A 548 -14.58 3.37 4.53
N ASP A 549 -13.48 3.96 4.99
CA ASP A 549 -12.16 3.80 4.35
C ASP A 549 -11.68 2.34 4.28
N HIS A 550 -11.68 1.64 5.40
CA HIS A 550 -11.37 0.23 5.49
C HIS A 550 -12.37 -0.63 4.69
N GLY A 551 -13.68 -0.36 4.81
CA GLY A 551 -14.70 -1.13 4.08
C GLY A 551 -14.63 -0.93 2.57
N THR A 552 -14.18 0.23 2.11
CA THR A 552 -13.93 0.55 0.70
C THR A 552 -12.76 -0.25 0.15
N ALA A 553 -11.71 -0.45 0.94
CA ALA A 553 -10.57 -1.27 0.58
C ALA A 553 -10.95 -2.77 0.48
N GLU A 554 -11.66 -3.32 1.46
CA GLU A 554 -12.12 -4.72 1.42
C GLU A 554 -13.10 -4.96 0.27
N ARG A 555 -13.99 -3.99 0.00
CA ARG A 555 -14.88 -4.02 -1.16
C ARG A 555 -14.12 -4.10 -2.48
N LEU A 556 -13.02 -3.37 -2.61
CA LEU A 556 -12.19 -3.40 -3.82
C LEU A 556 -11.56 -4.78 -4.05
N LEU A 557 -11.10 -5.46 -2.98
CA LEU A 557 -10.63 -6.84 -3.08
C LEU A 557 -11.74 -7.79 -3.56
N ALA A 558 -12.97 -7.64 -3.04
CA ALA A 558 -14.11 -8.42 -3.49
C ALA A 558 -14.43 -8.17 -4.99
N MET A 559 -14.31 -6.93 -5.46
CA MET A 559 -14.50 -6.58 -6.86
C MET A 559 -13.41 -7.18 -7.77
N ILE A 560 -12.15 -7.21 -7.32
CA ILE A 560 -11.04 -7.87 -8.05
C ILE A 560 -11.30 -9.37 -8.19
N LEU A 561 -11.75 -10.03 -7.13
CA LEU A 561 -12.10 -11.46 -7.20
C LEU A 561 -13.27 -11.69 -8.16
N MET A 562 -14.30 -10.86 -8.10
CA MET A 562 -15.44 -10.95 -9.02
C MET A 562 -15.03 -10.69 -10.47
N TRP A 563 -14.07 -9.80 -10.71
CA TRP A 563 -13.53 -9.57 -12.04
C TRP A 563 -12.88 -10.86 -12.59
N ALA A 564 -12.03 -11.51 -11.80
CA ALA A 564 -11.42 -12.77 -12.19
C ALA A 564 -12.45 -13.88 -12.46
N VAL A 565 -13.44 -14.04 -11.57
CA VAL A 565 -14.58 -14.94 -11.73
C VAL A 565 -15.34 -14.64 -13.03
N GLY A 566 -15.60 -13.36 -13.31
CA GLY A 566 -16.33 -12.93 -14.49
C GLY A 566 -15.57 -13.20 -15.79
N VAL A 567 -14.24 -13.05 -15.79
CA VAL A 567 -13.38 -13.42 -16.94
C VAL A 567 -13.38 -14.95 -17.14
N GLU A 568 -13.22 -15.71 -16.06
CA GLU A 568 -13.22 -17.19 -16.10
C GLU A 568 -14.55 -17.76 -16.62
N HIS A 569 -15.67 -17.26 -16.10
CA HIS A 569 -17.02 -17.75 -16.44
C HIS A 569 -17.71 -16.93 -17.53
N LYS A 570 -17.00 -16.00 -18.18
CA LYS A 570 -17.50 -15.20 -19.31
C LYS A 570 -18.81 -14.45 -19.00
N PHE A 571 -18.85 -13.74 -17.87
CA PHE A 571 -19.99 -12.88 -17.52
C PHE A 571 -20.22 -11.80 -18.57
N ASP A 572 -21.44 -11.29 -18.68
CA ASP A 572 -21.79 -10.38 -19.76
C ASP A 572 -21.00 -9.06 -19.70
N TYR A 573 -20.77 -8.51 -20.89
CA TYR A 573 -20.01 -7.28 -21.10
C TYR A 573 -20.53 -6.10 -20.25
N ARG A 574 -21.85 -5.96 -20.11
CA ARG A 574 -22.43 -4.83 -19.38
C ARG A 574 -22.05 -4.89 -17.90
N PHE A 575 -22.12 -6.06 -17.28
CA PHE A 575 -21.66 -6.23 -15.90
C PHE A 575 -20.15 -5.98 -15.79
N MET A 576 -19.36 -6.57 -16.67
CA MET A 576 -17.89 -6.47 -16.61
C MET A 576 -17.39 -5.03 -16.75
N THR A 577 -17.91 -4.25 -17.71
CA THR A 577 -17.51 -2.84 -17.89
C THR A 577 -17.88 -1.98 -16.68
N ARG A 578 -19.05 -2.22 -16.08
CA ARG A 578 -19.48 -1.51 -14.85
C ARG A 578 -18.60 -1.85 -13.66
N LEU A 579 -18.25 -3.13 -13.49
CA LEU A 579 -17.36 -3.60 -12.43
C LEU A 579 -15.94 -3.01 -12.60
N ARG A 580 -15.39 -3.04 -13.80
CA ARG A 580 -14.06 -2.46 -14.10
C ARG A 580 -14.00 -0.95 -13.82
N SER A 581 -15.04 -0.22 -14.23
CA SER A 581 -15.20 1.21 -13.93
C SER A 581 -15.20 1.47 -12.42
N ALA A 582 -15.94 0.65 -11.66
CA ALA A 582 -15.95 0.74 -10.20
C ALA A 582 -14.58 0.44 -9.60
N ILE A 583 -13.89 -0.62 -10.03
CA ILE A 583 -12.53 -0.96 -9.58
C ILE A 583 -11.57 0.23 -9.78
N PHE A 584 -11.56 0.82 -10.97
CA PHE A 584 -10.71 1.97 -11.28
C PHE A 584 -10.99 3.17 -10.37
N ARG A 585 -12.27 3.56 -10.21
CA ARG A 585 -12.64 4.71 -9.36
C ARG A 585 -12.38 4.45 -7.88
N HIS A 586 -12.49 3.20 -7.42
CA HIS A 586 -12.09 2.84 -6.06
C HIS A 586 -10.57 2.93 -5.88
N GLY A 587 -9.77 2.45 -6.85
CA GLY A 587 -8.32 2.63 -6.84
C GLY A 587 -7.91 4.11 -6.76
N GLN A 588 -8.52 4.96 -7.58
CA GLN A 588 -8.32 6.42 -7.54
C GLN A 588 -8.69 7.03 -6.18
N LEU A 589 -9.77 6.55 -5.54
CA LEU A 589 -10.16 7.01 -4.22
C LEU A 589 -9.16 6.58 -3.13
N LEU A 590 -8.67 5.33 -3.17
CA LEU A 590 -7.68 4.82 -2.21
C LEU A 590 -6.30 5.48 -2.37
N ASP A 591 -5.91 5.83 -3.59
CA ASP A 591 -4.71 6.61 -3.87
C ASP A 591 -4.80 8.05 -3.33
N SER A 592 -6.01 8.62 -3.24
CA SER A 592 -6.21 9.99 -2.78
C SER A 592 -5.82 10.22 -1.32
N GLU A 593 -4.91 11.16 -1.07
CA GLU A 593 -4.51 11.60 0.27
C GLU A 593 -5.71 12.06 1.13
N LEU A 594 -6.77 12.58 0.49
CA LEU A 594 -8.01 12.99 1.17
C LEU A 594 -8.69 11.83 1.90
N PHE A 595 -8.61 10.63 1.34
CA PHE A 595 -9.34 9.47 1.83
C PHE A 595 -8.49 8.56 2.72
N TYR A 596 -7.16 8.70 2.65
CA TYR A 596 -6.20 7.90 3.41
C TYR A 596 -6.37 8.07 4.93
N ALA A 597 -6.73 6.99 5.61
CA ALA A 597 -7.12 6.92 7.03
C ALA A 597 -8.19 7.96 7.42
N SER A 598 -9.04 8.41 6.49
CA SER A 598 -9.93 9.57 6.69
C SER A 598 -10.99 9.40 7.78
N HIS A 599 -11.30 8.16 8.17
CA HIS A 599 -12.23 7.86 9.26
C HIS A 599 -11.53 7.66 10.61
N GLN A 600 -10.22 7.88 10.67
CA GLN A 600 -9.40 7.71 11.86
C GLN A 600 -8.88 9.05 12.39
N PRO A 601 -8.67 9.17 13.72
CA PRO A 601 -8.18 10.40 14.33
C PRO A 601 -6.72 10.72 13.95
N THR A 602 -5.97 9.71 13.51
CA THR A 602 -4.55 9.79 13.15
C THR A 602 -4.32 9.17 11.78
N ARG A 603 -3.26 9.62 11.10
CA ARG A 603 -2.77 9.01 9.86
C ARG A 603 -2.26 7.58 10.08
N TYR A 604 -1.49 7.39 11.15
CA TYR A 604 -0.90 6.10 11.50
C TYR A 604 -1.96 5.25 12.19
N HIS A 605 -2.50 4.29 11.45
CA HIS A 605 -3.59 3.43 11.87
C HIS A 605 -3.73 2.25 10.91
N ASN A 606 -4.15 1.08 11.39
CA ASN A 606 -4.27 -0.14 10.57
C ASN A 606 -5.23 0.01 9.37
N HIS A 607 -6.22 0.91 9.43
CA HIS A 607 -7.12 1.26 8.31
C HIS A 607 -6.34 1.67 7.06
N ALA A 608 -5.25 2.44 7.26
CA ALA A 608 -4.37 2.88 6.21
C ALA A 608 -3.74 1.69 5.46
N TRP A 609 -3.41 0.62 6.20
CA TRP A 609 -2.77 -0.57 5.65
C TRP A 609 -3.72 -1.33 4.73
N PHE A 610 -5.00 -1.44 5.09
CA PHE A 610 -6.00 -2.03 4.20
C PHE A 610 -6.10 -1.27 2.86
N GLN A 611 -6.06 0.07 2.91
CA GLN A 611 -6.14 0.89 1.70
C GLN A 611 -4.93 0.66 0.78
N ASP A 612 -3.72 0.66 1.33
CA ASP A 612 -2.50 0.44 0.55
C ASP A 612 -2.44 -0.99 -0.01
N ILE A 613 -2.81 -1.99 0.79
CA ILE A 613 -2.87 -3.39 0.36
C ILE A 613 -3.88 -3.59 -0.78
N ALA A 614 -5.07 -3.01 -0.67
CA ALA A 614 -6.08 -3.09 -1.73
C ALA A 614 -5.65 -2.34 -3.00
N LEU A 615 -4.97 -1.19 -2.86
CA LEU A 615 -4.41 -0.44 -3.98
C LEU A 615 -3.30 -1.23 -4.69
N MET A 616 -2.41 -1.86 -3.93
CA MET A 616 -1.36 -2.76 -4.43
C MET A 616 -1.94 -3.96 -5.17
N ALA A 617 -2.93 -4.64 -4.58
CA ALA A 617 -3.63 -5.75 -5.23
C ALA A 617 -4.33 -5.30 -6.52
N THR A 618 -4.88 -4.09 -6.56
CA THR A 618 -5.50 -3.51 -7.76
C THR A 618 -4.47 -3.28 -8.87
N ALA A 619 -3.32 -2.68 -8.55
CA ALA A 619 -2.25 -2.45 -9.51
C ALA A 619 -1.72 -3.76 -10.12
N LEU A 620 -1.59 -4.81 -9.30
CA LEU A 620 -1.20 -6.15 -9.77
C LEU A 620 -2.30 -6.85 -10.58
N ALA A 621 -3.57 -6.62 -10.25
CA ALA A 621 -4.71 -7.23 -10.95
C ALA A 621 -5.04 -6.53 -12.28
N MET A 622 -4.71 -5.25 -12.41
CA MET A 622 -5.03 -4.39 -13.56
C MET A 622 -3.78 -3.68 -14.07
N PRO A 623 -2.74 -4.41 -14.53
CA PRO A 623 -1.48 -3.82 -14.97
C PRO A 623 -1.63 -2.91 -16.20
N ASP A 624 -2.72 -3.05 -16.95
CA ASP A 624 -3.05 -2.23 -18.11
C ASP A 624 -3.61 -0.84 -17.76
N PHE A 625 -3.96 -0.60 -16.49
CA PHE A 625 -4.31 0.75 -16.06
C PHE A 625 -3.08 1.66 -16.16
N PRO A 626 -3.19 2.84 -16.80
CA PRO A 626 -2.02 3.73 -16.96
C PRO A 626 -1.41 4.21 -15.63
N CYS A 627 -2.20 4.19 -14.56
CA CYS A 627 -1.79 4.54 -13.20
C CYS A 627 -1.31 3.36 -12.35
N ALA A 628 -1.33 2.11 -12.85
CA ALA A 628 -1.03 0.92 -12.05
C ALA A 628 0.35 0.99 -11.38
N SER A 629 1.41 1.35 -12.13
CA SER A 629 2.76 1.45 -11.57
C SER A 629 2.85 2.52 -10.48
N ARG A 630 2.21 3.68 -10.69
CA ARG A 630 2.16 4.76 -9.70
C ARG A 630 1.41 4.33 -8.44
N TRP A 631 0.25 3.71 -8.59
CA TRP A 631 -0.53 3.20 -7.45
C TRP A 631 0.24 2.16 -6.64
N LEU A 632 0.98 1.29 -7.31
CA LEU A 632 1.88 0.35 -6.65
C LEU A 632 2.96 1.07 -5.83
N GLU A 633 3.58 2.10 -6.40
CA GLU A 633 4.60 2.91 -5.71
C GLU A 633 4.03 3.70 -4.53
N THR A 634 2.87 4.34 -4.69
CA THR A 634 2.15 5.02 -3.61
C THR A 634 1.87 4.05 -2.47
N ALA A 635 1.29 2.88 -2.78
CA ALA A 635 0.94 1.87 -1.78
C ALA A 635 2.16 1.34 -1.03
N LEU A 636 3.25 1.03 -1.73
CA LEU A 636 4.50 0.57 -1.14
C LEU A 636 5.11 1.63 -0.22
N ALA A 637 5.20 2.89 -0.68
CA ALA A 637 5.79 3.97 0.09
C ALA A 637 4.98 4.27 1.36
N ARG A 638 3.65 4.36 1.23
CA ARG A 638 2.75 4.61 2.36
C ARG A 638 2.73 3.47 3.37
N LEU A 639 2.68 2.22 2.90
CA LEU A 639 2.71 1.08 3.82
C LEU A 639 4.06 0.96 4.53
N THR A 640 5.17 1.24 3.84
CA THR A 640 6.50 1.30 4.46
C THR A 640 6.54 2.34 5.58
N ASP A 641 6.09 3.57 5.30
CA ASP A 641 5.98 4.66 6.29
C ASP A 641 5.14 4.26 7.52
N GLN A 642 4.02 3.57 7.30
CA GLN A 642 3.18 3.06 8.37
C GLN A 642 3.89 2.01 9.24
N LEU A 643 4.56 1.04 8.62
CA LEU A 643 5.23 -0.05 9.34
C LEU A 643 6.46 0.48 10.08
N ASP A 644 7.27 1.34 9.47
CA ASP A 644 8.43 1.99 10.11
C ASP A 644 8.03 2.82 11.35
N THR A 645 6.79 3.33 11.37
CA THR A 645 6.27 4.12 12.49
C THR A 645 5.62 3.26 13.57
N LEU A 646 4.86 2.22 13.18
CA LEU A 646 4.00 1.46 14.09
C LEU A 646 4.58 0.11 14.51
N ILE A 647 5.74 -0.27 13.96
CA ILE A 647 6.43 -1.52 14.29
C ILE A 647 7.85 -1.20 14.74
N VAL A 648 8.21 -1.75 15.89
CA VAL A 648 9.58 -1.75 16.36
C VAL A 648 10.19 -3.13 16.10
N ARG A 649 11.39 -3.16 15.51
CA ARG A 649 12.17 -4.39 15.35
C ARG A 649 13.17 -4.49 16.49
N ASP A 650 13.20 -5.62 17.17
CA ASP A 650 14.00 -5.82 18.38
C ASP A 650 14.46 -7.27 18.52
N ASN A 651 15.77 -7.49 18.60
CA ASN A 651 16.41 -8.80 18.74
C ASN A 651 15.82 -9.93 17.86
N GLY A 652 15.58 -9.61 16.58
CA GLY A 652 15.07 -10.57 15.59
C GLY A 652 13.55 -10.72 15.56
N PHE A 653 12.81 -9.97 16.37
CA PHE A 653 11.36 -9.87 16.32
C PHE A 653 10.91 -8.52 15.75
N ALA A 654 9.69 -8.49 15.24
CA ALA A 654 8.96 -7.27 14.94
C ALA A 654 7.76 -7.20 15.89
N VAL A 655 7.52 -6.03 16.49
CA VAL A 655 6.50 -5.82 17.52
C VAL A 655 5.65 -4.61 17.16
N PHE A 656 4.36 -4.82 16.97
CA PHE A 656 3.38 -3.74 16.85
C PHE A 656 3.24 -2.97 18.17
N ILE A 657 3.36 -1.64 18.12
CA ILE A 657 3.60 -0.81 19.31
C ILE A 657 2.36 -0.51 20.16
N GLU A 658 1.16 -0.92 19.74
CA GLU A 658 -0.12 -0.58 20.40
C GLU A 658 -0.42 -1.34 21.69
N ASN A 659 0.58 -1.82 22.42
CA ASN A 659 0.42 -2.37 23.78
C ASN A 659 -0.69 -3.44 23.94
N SER A 660 -1.02 -4.16 22.87
CA SER A 660 -2.04 -5.21 22.90
C SER A 660 -1.61 -6.38 22.03
N ILE A 661 -1.47 -7.54 22.67
CA ILE A 661 -1.12 -8.79 22.02
C ILE A 661 -2.24 -9.24 21.07
N GLY A 662 -3.50 -8.98 21.42
CA GLY A 662 -4.66 -9.25 20.57
C GLY A 662 -4.62 -8.44 19.27
N TYR A 663 -4.32 -7.13 19.36
CA TYR A 663 -4.17 -6.29 18.17
C TYR A 663 -2.94 -6.67 17.36
N HIS A 664 -1.81 -6.96 18.01
CA HIS A 664 -0.62 -7.49 17.35
C HIS A 664 -0.94 -8.73 16.48
N GLN A 665 -1.61 -9.72 17.06
CA GLN A 665 -2.02 -10.93 16.33
C GLN A 665 -3.04 -10.65 15.22
N GLY A 666 -3.88 -9.63 15.39
CA GLY A 666 -4.82 -9.16 14.37
C GLY A 666 -4.10 -8.58 13.17
N VAL A 667 -3.15 -7.67 13.40
CA VAL A 667 -2.44 -6.97 12.32
C VAL A 667 -1.38 -7.83 11.64
N GLN A 668 -0.79 -8.81 12.32
CA GLN A 668 0.14 -9.77 11.72
C GLN A 668 -0.39 -10.36 10.41
N ARG A 669 -1.67 -10.79 10.38
CA ARG A 669 -2.26 -11.40 9.18
C ARG A 669 -2.33 -10.42 8.00
N ILE A 670 -2.57 -9.15 8.29
CA ILE A 670 -2.65 -8.09 7.29
C ILE A 670 -1.27 -7.85 6.69
N VAL A 671 -0.23 -7.82 7.53
CA VAL A 671 1.16 -7.62 7.08
C VAL A 671 1.71 -8.86 6.36
N GLU A 672 1.32 -10.08 6.76
CA GLU A 672 1.58 -11.30 5.98
C GLU A 672 1.03 -11.19 4.55
N PHE A 673 -0.22 -10.76 4.41
CA PHE A 673 -0.82 -10.55 3.10
C PHE A 673 -0.11 -9.46 2.30
N ALA A 674 0.30 -8.37 2.93
CA ALA A 674 1.12 -7.36 2.28
C ALA A 674 2.46 -7.94 1.80
N GLY A 675 3.19 -8.68 2.64
CA GLY A 675 4.46 -9.31 2.28
C GLY A 675 4.34 -10.26 1.08
N ASP A 676 3.27 -11.05 1.03
CA ASP A 676 2.98 -11.92 -0.12
C ASP A 676 2.74 -11.10 -1.39
N LEU A 677 1.96 -10.01 -1.34
CA LEU A 677 1.75 -9.13 -2.49
C LEU A 677 3.05 -8.46 -2.95
N VAL A 678 3.85 -7.93 -2.02
CA VAL A 678 5.15 -7.30 -2.32
C VAL A 678 6.08 -8.29 -3.02
N THR A 679 6.11 -9.55 -2.56
CA THR A 679 6.89 -10.61 -3.20
C THR A 679 6.50 -10.81 -4.68
N LEU A 680 5.21 -10.72 -5.01
CA LEU A 680 4.73 -10.82 -6.40
C LEU A 680 5.18 -9.65 -7.28
N THR A 681 5.51 -8.49 -6.70
CA THR A 681 5.97 -7.31 -7.46
C THR A 681 7.41 -7.47 -7.95
N GLY A 682 8.20 -8.32 -7.30
CA GLY A 682 9.65 -8.43 -7.53
C GLY A 682 10.47 -7.21 -7.11
N ARG A 683 9.87 -6.22 -6.43
CA ARG A 683 10.56 -5.03 -5.90
C ARG A 683 11.24 -5.35 -4.56
N ASP A 684 12.38 -4.70 -4.31
CA ASP A 684 13.08 -4.79 -3.04
C ASP A 684 12.31 -4.04 -1.94
N SER A 685 12.12 -4.69 -0.79
CA SER A 685 11.33 -4.18 0.33
C SER A 685 11.55 -5.04 1.57
N HIS A 686 11.54 -4.40 2.75
CA HIS A 686 11.63 -5.11 4.03
C HIS A 686 10.26 -5.61 4.55
N ILE A 687 9.15 -5.31 3.88
CA ILE A 687 7.80 -5.69 4.33
C ILE A 687 7.65 -7.20 4.53
N PRO A 688 8.16 -8.08 3.62
CA PRO A 688 8.13 -9.53 3.84
C PRO A 688 8.91 -9.97 5.09
N ASP A 689 10.04 -9.32 5.40
CA ASP A 689 10.80 -9.61 6.61
C ASP A 689 10.03 -9.22 7.87
N VAL A 690 9.42 -8.04 7.87
CA VAL A 690 8.56 -7.58 8.98
C VAL A 690 7.38 -8.53 9.18
N ALA A 691 6.75 -8.99 8.10
CA ALA A 691 5.67 -9.97 8.18
C ALA A 691 6.11 -11.28 8.86
N ARG A 692 7.27 -11.82 8.46
CA ARG A 692 7.86 -13.02 9.06
C ARG A 692 8.16 -12.80 10.54
N GLU A 693 8.80 -11.70 10.88
CA GLU A 693 9.24 -11.39 12.26
C GLU A 693 8.06 -11.12 13.20
N LEU A 694 6.96 -10.52 12.72
CA LEU A 694 5.70 -10.39 13.47
C LEU A 694 5.12 -11.78 13.78
N SER A 695 5.13 -12.67 12.79
CA SER A 695 4.65 -14.05 12.95
C SER A 695 5.49 -14.84 13.95
N GLU A 696 6.81 -14.67 13.88
CA GLU A 696 7.76 -15.24 14.84
C GLU A 696 7.48 -14.75 16.26
N PHE A 697 7.22 -13.45 16.46
CA PHE A 697 6.89 -12.91 17.79
C PHE A 697 5.57 -13.43 18.33
N SER A 698 4.50 -13.44 17.53
CA SER A 698 3.21 -14.02 17.93
C SER A 698 3.34 -15.49 18.32
N ASN A 699 4.07 -16.29 17.54
CA ASN A 699 4.31 -17.70 17.85
C ASN A 699 5.16 -17.85 19.11
N PHE A 700 6.11 -16.95 19.31
CA PHE A 700 6.92 -16.90 20.52
C PHE A 700 6.09 -16.52 21.77
N LEU A 701 5.03 -15.72 21.65
CA LEU A 701 4.15 -15.40 22.78
C LEU A 701 3.12 -16.50 23.13
N ARG A 702 2.92 -17.49 22.26
CA ARG A 702 1.93 -18.55 22.50
C ARG A 702 2.35 -19.48 23.63
N TYR A 703 1.40 -19.74 24.52
CA TYR A 703 1.39 -20.88 25.42
C TYR A 703 1.09 -22.19 24.63
N PRO A 704 1.37 -23.36 25.23
CA PRO A 704 1.09 -24.67 24.66
C PRO A 704 -0.34 -24.94 24.16
N ASP A 705 -1.32 -24.23 24.73
CA ASP A 705 -2.74 -24.38 24.44
C ASP A 705 -3.27 -23.29 23.50
N ASN A 706 -2.35 -22.62 22.79
CA ASN A 706 -2.58 -21.50 21.88
C ASN A 706 -3.15 -20.24 22.54
N ARG A 707 -3.25 -20.15 23.88
CA ARG A 707 -3.42 -18.86 24.55
C ARG A 707 -2.10 -18.07 24.48
N ALA A 708 -2.15 -16.81 24.87
CA ALA A 708 -0.99 -15.93 25.04
C ALA A 708 -1.31 -14.98 26.21
N PRO A 709 -0.32 -14.26 26.76
CA PRO A 709 -0.59 -13.22 27.75
C PRO A 709 -1.60 -12.21 27.21
N ALA A 710 -2.54 -11.79 28.05
CA ALA A 710 -3.65 -10.94 27.64
C ALA A 710 -3.40 -9.45 27.91
N GLN A 711 -2.20 -8.96 27.61
CA GLN A 711 -1.79 -7.58 27.88
C GLN A 711 -2.68 -6.57 27.14
N GLY A 712 -3.06 -5.48 27.82
CA GLY A 712 -3.76 -4.35 27.23
C GLY A 712 -5.18 -4.71 26.79
N ASP A 713 -5.64 -4.13 25.68
CA ASP A 713 -6.96 -4.46 25.12
C ASP A 713 -6.93 -5.82 24.39
N THR A 714 -6.61 -6.89 25.11
CA THR A 714 -6.59 -8.28 24.64
C THR A 714 -7.61 -9.10 25.43
N PHE A 715 -8.52 -9.79 24.75
CA PHE A 715 -9.41 -10.74 25.43
C PHE A 715 -8.66 -12.00 25.84
N ARG A 716 -8.84 -12.38 27.11
CA ARG A 716 -8.31 -13.61 27.68
C ARG A 716 -9.30 -14.77 27.56
N ARG A 717 -8.77 -15.99 27.43
CA ARG A 717 -9.51 -17.23 27.65
C ARG A 717 -9.20 -17.76 29.04
N SER A 718 -10.23 -18.14 29.79
CA SER A 718 -10.08 -18.69 31.13
C SER A 718 -9.19 -19.93 31.19
N ASN A 719 -8.63 -20.20 32.37
CA ASN A 719 -7.93 -21.46 32.61
C ASN A 719 -8.82 -22.67 32.28
N ALA A 720 -8.27 -23.61 31.50
CA ALA A 720 -8.90 -24.89 31.25
C ALA A 720 -9.00 -25.72 32.54
N SER A 721 -9.87 -26.73 32.57
CA SER A 721 -10.00 -27.63 33.72
C SER A 721 -10.11 -29.10 33.32
N GLY A 722 -9.74 -30.00 34.24
CA GLY A 722 -9.81 -31.44 34.02
C GLY A 722 -9.01 -31.90 32.80
N SER A 723 -9.67 -32.68 31.93
CA SER A 723 -9.06 -33.24 30.72
C SER A 723 -8.73 -32.21 29.63
N ASP A 724 -9.23 -30.98 29.75
CA ASP A 724 -9.00 -29.92 28.76
C ASP A 724 -7.69 -29.16 29.02
N VAL A 725 -7.06 -29.34 30.18
CA VAL A 725 -5.75 -28.74 30.48
C VAL A 725 -4.70 -29.33 29.55
N ARG A 726 -4.22 -28.51 28.61
CA ARG A 726 -3.15 -28.87 27.68
C ARG A 726 -1.81 -28.47 28.28
N ARG A 727 -0.96 -29.46 28.49
CA ARG A 727 0.44 -29.30 28.92
C ARG A 727 1.34 -29.60 27.73
N SER A 728 2.34 -28.77 27.45
CA SER A 728 3.36 -29.14 26.47
C SER A 728 4.42 -30.01 27.12
N LYS A 729 5.20 -30.65 26.25
CA LYS A 729 6.53 -31.12 26.60
C LYS A 729 7.43 -29.93 26.96
N ALA A 730 8.50 -30.22 27.69
CA ALA A 730 9.57 -29.27 27.95
C ALA A 730 9.96 -28.50 26.67
N TYR A 731 10.24 -27.21 26.80
CA TYR A 731 10.81 -26.42 25.70
C TYR A 731 12.15 -27.04 25.30
N GLU A 732 12.31 -27.36 24.02
CA GLU A 732 13.56 -27.89 23.47
C GLU A 732 14.70 -26.86 23.57
N ASN A 733 14.34 -25.58 23.39
CA ASN A 733 15.26 -24.45 23.49
C ASN A 733 14.72 -23.44 24.53
N PRO A 734 14.94 -23.67 25.84
CA PRO A 734 14.64 -22.68 26.88
C PRO A 734 15.42 -21.39 26.63
N VAL A 735 14.80 -20.25 26.85
CA VAL A 735 15.38 -18.95 26.50
C VAL A 735 14.79 -17.83 27.35
N CYS A 736 15.60 -16.82 27.65
CA CYS A 736 15.14 -15.52 28.10
C CYS A 736 15.39 -14.51 26.96
N ALA A 737 14.31 -14.04 26.35
CA ALA A 737 14.32 -12.99 25.34
C ALA A 737 14.07 -11.64 26.02
N ILE A 738 14.98 -10.70 25.80
CA ILE A 738 14.92 -9.34 26.35
C ILE A 738 14.80 -8.42 25.14
N LEU A 739 13.73 -7.62 25.09
CA LEU A 739 13.42 -6.73 23.98
C LEU A 739 13.35 -5.28 24.54
N PRO A 740 14.49 -4.58 24.67
CA PRO A 740 14.53 -3.27 25.32
C PRO A 740 13.80 -2.17 24.53
N ASN A 741 13.84 -2.22 23.21
CA ASN A 741 13.16 -1.25 22.35
C ASN A 741 11.66 -1.48 22.35
N ALA A 742 11.21 -2.75 22.37
CA ALA A 742 9.79 -3.09 22.43
C ALA A 742 9.19 -3.03 23.85
N GLY A 743 10.02 -3.16 24.88
CA GLY A 743 9.61 -3.18 26.28
C GLY A 743 9.06 -4.53 26.75
N TYR A 744 9.69 -5.65 26.35
CA TYR A 744 9.28 -7.00 26.78
C TYR A 744 10.43 -7.81 27.36
N GLY A 745 10.16 -8.56 28.43
CA GLY A 745 11.05 -9.60 28.95
C GLY A 745 10.29 -10.91 29.00
N ILE A 746 10.72 -11.91 28.22
CA ILE A 746 10.00 -13.17 28.07
C ILE A 746 10.94 -14.32 28.41
N VAL A 747 10.61 -15.06 29.46
CA VAL A 747 11.38 -16.23 29.90
C VAL A 747 10.56 -17.47 29.61
N LYS A 748 11.08 -18.36 28.76
CA LYS A 748 10.57 -19.71 28.53
C LYS A 748 11.53 -20.71 29.14
N GLY A 749 11.14 -21.30 30.26
CA GLY A 749 11.95 -22.25 31.02
C GLY A 749 11.26 -23.58 31.25
N ASN A 750 11.98 -24.52 31.85
CA ASN A 750 11.46 -25.82 32.27
C ASN A 750 11.79 -26.05 33.74
N HIS A 751 10.80 -26.40 34.57
CA HIS A 751 11.00 -26.84 35.94
C HIS A 751 10.60 -28.31 36.04
N ASP A 752 11.53 -29.20 36.41
CA ASP A 752 11.30 -30.66 36.45
C ASP A 752 10.71 -31.21 35.13
N GLY A 753 11.19 -30.69 34.00
CA GLY A 753 10.69 -31.05 32.66
C GLY A 753 9.31 -30.49 32.31
N ILE A 754 8.73 -29.63 33.16
CA ILE A 754 7.45 -28.97 32.94
C ILE A 754 7.71 -27.51 32.52
N PRO A 755 7.18 -27.07 31.37
CA PRO A 755 7.45 -25.74 30.85
C PRO A 755 6.74 -24.66 31.66
N PHE A 756 7.45 -23.56 31.89
CA PHE A 756 6.89 -22.31 32.40
C PHE A 756 7.24 -21.14 31.48
N MET A 757 6.38 -20.12 31.49
CA MET A 757 6.60 -18.89 30.78
C MET A 757 6.31 -17.69 31.70
N LEU A 758 7.33 -16.87 31.95
CA LEU A 758 7.20 -15.57 32.60
C LEU A 758 7.25 -14.49 31.51
N THR A 759 6.29 -13.55 31.52
CA THR A 759 6.31 -12.40 30.62
C THR A 759 6.26 -11.12 31.44
N VAL A 760 7.11 -10.15 31.16
CA VAL A 760 7.24 -8.87 31.86
C VAL A 760 7.04 -7.75 30.85
N PHE A 761 6.23 -6.76 31.23
CA PHE A 761 5.82 -5.67 30.35
C PHE A 761 6.43 -4.34 30.78
N ALA A 762 7.06 -3.62 29.86
CA ALA A 762 7.50 -2.24 30.00
C ALA A 762 7.22 -1.46 28.69
N THR A 763 6.15 -1.85 27.99
CA THR A 763 5.79 -1.27 26.69
C THR A 763 5.43 0.20 26.88
N SER A 764 6.07 1.09 26.13
CA SER A 764 5.91 2.54 26.34
C SER A 764 6.16 3.34 25.07
N LEU A 765 5.85 2.78 23.90
CA LEU A 765 6.09 3.46 22.62
C LEU A 765 4.87 4.24 22.11
N CYS A 766 3.67 3.89 22.57
CA CYS A 766 2.45 4.62 22.22
C CYS A 766 1.40 4.53 23.34
N ARG A 767 0.35 5.36 23.25
CA ARG A 767 -0.78 5.38 24.20
C ARG A 767 -1.91 4.41 23.84
N THR A 768 -2.01 4.04 22.57
CA THR A 768 -3.12 3.25 22.04
C THR A 768 -3.16 1.90 22.76
N HIS A 769 -4.36 1.50 23.20
CA HIS A 769 -4.66 0.30 24.01
C HIS A 769 -3.82 0.08 25.28
N LYS A 770 -3.04 1.08 25.71
CA LYS A 770 -2.17 1.00 26.90
C LYS A 770 -2.99 0.94 28.18
N HIS A 771 -2.61 0.04 29.09
CA HIS A 771 -3.05 0.01 30.49
C HIS A 771 -1.96 0.58 31.41
N GLU A 772 -2.26 0.75 32.69
CA GLU A 772 -1.30 1.19 33.71
C GLU A 772 -0.42 0.01 34.21
N ASP A 773 0.14 -0.75 33.27
CA ASP A 773 0.74 -2.07 33.50
C ASP A 773 2.28 -2.09 33.44
N ASN A 774 2.96 -0.93 33.58
CA ASN A 774 4.42 -0.92 33.50
C ASN A 774 5.04 -1.77 34.63
N LEU A 775 5.98 -2.62 34.24
CA LEU A 775 6.65 -3.65 35.04
C LEU A 775 5.74 -4.75 35.61
N SER A 776 4.48 -4.81 35.15
CA SER A 776 3.61 -5.96 35.39
C SER A 776 4.18 -7.23 34.73
N PHE A 777 3.74 -8.39 35.20
CA PHE A 777 4.13 -9.67 34.64
C PHE A 777 3.01 -10.70 34.66
N THR A 778 3.12 -11.74 33.84
CA THR A 778 2.26 -12.94 33.88
C THR A 778 3.11 -14.19 34.05
N LEU A 779 2.52 -15.25 34.62
CA LEU A 779 3.18 -16.54 34.80
C LEU A 779 2.27 -17.69 34.38
N PHE A 780 2.67 -18.39 33.33
CA PHE A 780 2.07 -19.66 32.90
C PHE A 780 2.97 -20.83 33.32
N PHE A 781 2.40 -21.86 33.94
CA PHE A 781 3.13 -23.06 34.36
C PHE A 781 2.18 -24.26 34.51
N ASP A 782 2.62 -25.44 34.06
CA ASP A 782 1.86 -26.70 34.15
C ASP A 782 0.45 -26.64 33.52
N GLY A 783 0.29 -25.88 32.42
CA GLY A 783 -0.98 -25.73 31.72
C GLY A 783 -1.90 -24.62 32.28
N ILE A 784 -1.48 -23.94 33.34
CA ILE A 784 -2.28 -22.97 34.09
C ILE A 784 -1.62 -21.59 33.99
N GLU A 785 -2.40 -20.54 33.76
CA GLU A 785 -1.96 -19.17 34.06
C GLU A 785 -2.16 -18.92 35.54
N TRP A 786 -1.07 -18.91 36.30
CA TRP A 786 -1.08 -18.74 37.75
C TRP A 786 -1.26 -17.28 38.13
N LEU A 787 -0.52 -16.40 37.46
CA LEU A 787 -0.61 -14.96 37.59
C LEU A 787 -0.96 -14.39 36.22
N ILE A 788 -2.05 -13.64 36.14
CA ILE A 788 -2.66 -13.19 34.89
C ILE A 788 -2.60 -11.68 34.73
N ASP A 789 -2.73 -11.23 33.49
CA ASP A 789 -3.11 -9.86 33.19
C ASP A 789 -4.65 -9.72 33.30
N PRO A 790 -5.20 -8.58 33.76
CA PRO A 790 -6.63 -8.38 33.97
C PRO A 790 -7.45 -8.43 32.68
N SER A 791 -6.82 -8.36 31.50
CA SER A 791 -7.49 -8.50 30.19
C SER A 791 -8.44 -7.34 29.87
N PHE A 792 -9.18 -7.48 28.77
CA PHE A 792 -10.08 -6.46 28.22
C PHE A 792 -11.56 -6.73 28.48
N TYR A 793 -12.37 -5.67 28.56
CA TYR A 793 -13.82 -5.74 28.76
C TYR A 793 -14.60 -4.96 27.69
N SER A 794 -14.35 -3.65 27.56
CA SER A 794 -14.95 -2.79 26.53
C SER A 794 -14.16 -1.49 26.34
N HIS A 795 -14.38 -0.78 25.23
CA HIS A 795 -13.79 0.53 24.95
C HIS A 795 -14.42 1.68 25.75
N GLU A 796 -15.39 1.40 26.62
CA GLU A 796 -15.96 2.39 27.53
C GLU A 796 -15.03 2.60 28.73
N TYR A 797 -13.82 3.10 28.49
CA TYR A 797 -12.72 3.15 29.47
C TYR A 797 -13.04 3.92 30.77
N LYS A 798 -14.10 4.73 30.78
CA LYS A 798 -14.56 5.46 31.97
C LYS A 798 -15.59 4.70 32.81
N ALA A 799 -16.15 3.61 32.29
CA ALA A 799 -17.07 2.76 33.05
C ALA A 799 -16.31 2.01 34.16
N PRO A 800 -16.94 1.69 35.30
CA PRO A 800 -16.25 1.19 36.48
C PRO A 800 -15.35 -0.04 36.23
N ILE A 801 -15.85 -1.07 35.54
CA ILE A 801 -15.09 -2.30 35.25
C ILE A 801 -13.91 -2.02 34.30
N PRO A 802 -14.11 -1.44 33.09
CA PRO A 802 -12.98 -1.07 32.23
C PRO A 802 -11.95 -0.17 32.90
N ALA A 803 -12.38 0.81 33.70
CA ALA A 803 -11.48 1.68 34.43
C ALA A 803 -10.62 0.91 35.44
N TYR A 804 -11.22 -0.04 36.17
CA TYR A 804 -10.48 -0.92 37.07
C TYR A 804 -9.47 -1.79 36.32
N LEU A 805 -9.91 -2.54 35.31
CA LEU A 805 -9.04 -3.48 34.59
C LEU A 805 -7.84 -2.79 33.93
N ARG A 806 -7.96 -1.51 33.58
CA ARG A 806 -6.89 -0.70 32.99
C ARG A 806 -5.94 -0.06 34.00
N SER A 807 -6.30 -0.06 35.29
CA SER A 807 -5.58 0.66 36.34
C SER A 807 -4.46 -0.18 36.97
N ALA A 808 -3.43 0.47 37.52
CA ALA A 808 -2.24 -0.21 38.05
C ALA A 808 -2.56 -1.25 39.13
N VAL A 809 -3.64 -1.02 39.87
CA VAL A 809 -4.14 -1.92 40.92
C VAL A 809 -4.78 -3.21 40.38
N ALA A 810 -5.00 -3.33 39.08
CA ALA A 810 -5.44 -4.56 38.41
C ALA A 810 -4.29 -5.39 37.81
N HIS A 811 -3.02 -4.97 37.97
CA HIS A 811 -1.85 -5.64 37.39
C HIS A 811 -0.88 -6.19 38.46
N ASN A 812 0.03 -7.09 38.07
CA ASN A 812 0.99 -7.74 38.97
C ASN A 812 2.22 -6.85 39.21
N GLY A 813 2.10 -5.84 40.06
CA GLY A 813 3.13 -4.81 40.23
C GLY A 813 3.01 -4.02 41.52
N LEU A 814 3.87 -3.00 41.65
CA LEU A 814 3.66 -1.96 42.64
C LEU A 814 2.57 -1.00 42.13
N ALA A 815 1.59 -0.70 42.98
CA ALA A 815 0.51 0.20 42.67
C ALA A 815 0.26 1.17 43.83
N ILE A 816 -0.10 2.40 43.48
CA ILE A 816 -0.41 3.48 44.42
C ILE A 816 -1.86 3.91 44.13
N PRO A 817 -2.86 3.35 44.85
CA PRO A 817 -4.27 3.64 44.58
C PRO A 817 -4.58 5.13 44.73
N GLY A 818 -5.30 5.69 43.75
CA GLY A 818 -5.70 7.10 43.77
C GLY A 818 -4.64 8.08 43.24
N PHE A 819 -3.46 7.60 42.83
CA PHE A 819 -2.43 8.41 42.19
C PHE A 819 -2.61 8.45 40.68
N ASP A 820 -2.34 9.61 40.09
CA ASP A 820 -2.34 9.77 38.64
C ASP A 820 -1.20 8.95 38.03
N TYR A 821 -1.54 8.15 37.01
CA TYR A 821 -0.63 7.29 36.28
C TYR A 821 -0.53 7.74 34.83
N SER A 822 0.67 8.10 34.40
CA SER A 822 0.94 8.47 33.02
C SER A 822 1.05 7.24 32.12
N ILE A 823 0.26 7.23 31.06
CA ILE A 823 0.38 6.29 29.94
C ILE A 823 1.04 6.94 28.71
N GLU A 824 1.69 8.09 28.88
CA GLU A 824 2.45 8.72 27.81
C GLU A 824 3.62 7.83 27.36
N PRO A 825 4.06 7.93 26.10
CA PRO A 825 5.24 7.19 25.64
C PRO A 825 6.52 7.61 26.38
N GLY A 826 7.48 6.70 26.48
CA GLY A 826 8.81 6.93 27.04
C GLY A 826 8.89 6.93 28.56
N VAL A 827 7.82 6.51 29.26
CA VAL A 827 7.78 6.52 30.74
C VAL A 827 8.27 5.22 31.37
N ALA A 828 8.46 4.15 30.60
CA ALA A 828 8.94 2.85 31.09
C ALA A 828 10.02 2.26 30.19
N LYS A 829 10.91 1.47 30.80
CA LYS A 829 11.96 0.73 30.08
C LYS A 829 12.28 -0.58 30.79
N LEU A 830 12.80 -1.52 30.00
CA LEU A 830 13.27 -2.82 30.47
C LEU A 830 14.59 -3.15 29.79
N ASP A 831 15.55 -3.62 30.55
CA ASP A 831 16.83 -4.15 30.07
C ASP A 831 17.14 -5.44 30.82
N GLY A 832 18.28 -6.07 30.55
CA GLY A 832 18.72 -7.22 31.30
C GLY A 832 19.89 -7.95 30.65
N LYS A 833 20.14 -9.16 31.13
CA LYS A 833 21.18 -10.05 30.59
C LYS A 833 20.88 -11.50 30.89
N THR A 834 21.49 -12.39 30.12
CA THR A 834 21.47 -13.83 30.32
C THR A 834 22.90 -14.35 30.47
N ASP A 835 23.09 -15.33 31.36
CA ASP A 835 24.36 -16.04 31.55
C ASP A 835 24.07 -17.52 31.77
N GLY A 836 24.28 -18.33 30.72
CA GLY A 836 23.90 -19.75 30.73
C GLY A 836 22.39 -19.92 30.96
N SER A 837 22.02 -20.58 32.06
CA SER A 837 20.62 -20.75 32.45
C SER A 837 20.08 -19.60 33.31
N GLU A 838 20.93 -18.69 33.78
CA GLU A 838 20.53 -17.57 34.63
C GLU A 838 20.09 -16.36 33.79
N PHE A 839 19.13 -15.61 34.31
CA PHE A 839 18.69 -14.35 33.72
C PHE A 839 18.55 -13.26 34.78
N LEU A 840 18.77 -12.01 34.36
CA LEU A 840 18.47 -10.80 35.09
C LEU A 840 17.65 -9.89 34.17
N LEU A 841 16.49 -9.43 34.65
CA LEU A 841 15.71 -8.35 34.04
C LEU A 841 15.74 -7.14 34.97
N ASN A 842 15.95 -5.96 34.42
CA ASN A 842 16.01 -4.68 35.13
C ASN A 842 14.98 -3.72 34.50
N GLY A 843 13.92 -3.42 35.24
CA GLY A 843 12.86 -2.52 34.80
C GLY A 843 12.80 -1.24 35.62
N GLU A 844 12.47 -0.13 34.97
CA GLU A 844 12.09 1.10 35.67
C GLU A 844 10.99 1.87 34.93
N HIS A 845 10.16 2.59 35.69
CA HIS A 845 9.22 3.55 35.12
C HIS A 845 9.05 4.81 35.98
N HIS A 846 8.62 5.88 35.32
CA HIS A 846 8.35 7.21 35.86
C HIS A 846 6.88 7.63 35.64
N ALA A 847 6.00 6.64 35.49
CA ALA A 847 4.58 6.89 35.22
C ALA A 847 3.84 7.64 36.35
N TYR A 848 4.30 7.53 37.60
CA TYR A 848 3.79 8.32 38.71
C TYR A 848 4.61 9.61 38.83
N GLU A 849 3.93 10.74 39.05
CA GLU A 849 4.61 12.02 39.25
C GLU A 849 5.56 11.95 40.46
N ASN A 850 6.80 12.43 40.28
CA ASN A 850 7.87 12.44 41.29
C ASN A 850 8.23 11.09 41.94
N ILE A 851 7.75 9.97 41.39
CA ILE A 851 8.00 8.62 41.92
C ILE A 851 8.67 7.75 40.85
N VAL A 852 9.77 7.12 41.23
CA VAL A 852 10.49 6.16 40.38
C VAL A 852 10.24 4.75 40.90
N VAL A 853 9.59 3.93 40.09
CA VAL A 853 9.37 2.51 40.39
C VAL A 853 10.43 1.69 39.65
N LYS A 854 11.10 0.78 40.36
CA LYS A 854 12.07 -0.16 39.78
C LYS A 854 11.77 -1.59 40.21
N ARG A 855 12.05 -2.53 39.32
CA ARG A 855 11.92 -3.97 39.54
C ARG A 855 13.11 -4.69 38.93
N ASP A 856 13.86 -5.40 39.77
CA ASP A 856 14.83 -6.38 39.30
C ASP A 856 14.24 -7.78 39.45
N ILE A 857 14.39 -8.61 38.41
CA ILE A 857 13.92 -10.01 38.41
C ILE A 857 15.12 -10.90 38.08
N ARG A 858 15.45 -11.82 38.98
CA ARG A 858 16.55 -12.78 38.82
C ARG A 858 15.98 -14.19 38.89
N GLY A 859 16.44 -15.06 38.01
CA GLY A 859 16.01 -16.45 38.06
C GLY A 859 16.80 -17.32 37.11
N CYS A 860 16.31 -18.54 36.91
CA CYS A 860 16.90 -19.48 35.97
C CYS A 860 15.85 -20.08 35.05
N ILE A 861 16.23 -20.44 33.84
CA ILE A 861 15.35 -21.08 32.85
C ILE A 861 15.19 -22.59 33.10
N ASP A 862 15.99 -23.19 33.99
CA ASP A 862 16.01 -24.62 34.30
C ASP A 862 15.25 -25.01 35.58
N ARG A 863 14.73 -24.00 36.30
CA ARG A 863 13.88 -24.18 37.48
C ARG A 863 13.04 -22.94 37.70
N LEU A 864 11.79 -23.11 38.13
CA LEU A 864 10.90 -22.01 38.48
C LEU A 864 11.25 -21.50 39.88
N GLU A 865 12.37 -20.79 39.95
CA GLU A 865 12.88 -20.06 41.10
C GLU A 865 13.23 -18.63 40.70
N ILE A 866 12.42 -17.67 41.14
CA ILE A 866 12.54 -16.29 40.72
C ILE A 866 12.59 -15.38 41.95
N ASP A 867 13.61 -14.55 42.02
CA ASP A 867 13.78 -13.50 43.01
C ASP A 867 13.44 -12.14 42.40
N PHE A 868 12.69 -11.36 43.15
CA PHE A 868 12.26 -10.02 42.78
C PHE A 868 12.79 -9.03 43.80
N LEU A 869 13.18 -7.85 43.32
CA LEU A 869 13.57 -6.73 44.15
C LEU A 869 12.87 -5.48 43.62
N ASP A 870 11.81 -5.10 44.32
CA ASP A 870 11.01 -3.91 43.99
C ASP A 870 11.43 -2.71 44.84
N ILE A 871 11.24 -1.50 44.30
CA ILE A 871 11.34 -0.25 45.06
C ILE A 871 10.51 0.84 44.38
N ALA A 872 9.78 1.61 45.18
CA ALA A 872 9.22 2.90 44.77
C ALA A 872 9.96 4.01 45.52
N LYS A 873 10.71 4.85 44.79
CA LYS A 873 11.48 5.97 45.34
C LYS A 873 10.73 7.28 45.16
N THR A 874 10.63 8.06 46.23
CA THR A 874 10.06 9.41 46.25
C THR A 874 10.87 10.34 47.15
N GLU A 875 11.03 11.59 46.74
CA GLU A 875 11.64 12.65 47.55
C GLU A 875 10.64 13.29 48.52
N GLU A 876 9.34 13.17 48.25
CA GLU A 876 8.25 13.70 49.08
C GLU A 876 7.85 12.68 50.15
N LYS A 877 7.97 13.06 51.43
CA LYS A 877 7.42 12.27 52.53
C LYS A 877 5.92 12.50 52.62
N ASN A 878 5.12 11.66 51.97
CA ASN A 878 3.70 11.59 52.27
C ASN A 878 3.41 10.38 53.16
N GLU A 879 3.29 10.63 54.46
CA GLU A 879 2.96 9.63 55.47
C GLU A 879 1.52 9.10 55.37
N SER A 880 0.69 9.63 54.45
CA SER A 880 -0.72 9.26 54.27
C SER A 880 -1.00 8.35 53.07
N GLU A 881 0.02 7.91 52.33
CA GLU A 881 -0.14 7.15 51.10
C GLU A 881 0.20 5.68 51.28
N ASP A 882 -0.65 4.82 50.73
CA ASP A 882 -0.46 3.38 50.78
C ASP A 882 0.12 2.87 49.45
N LEU A 883 1.32 2.29 49.51
CA LEU A 883 1.93 1.54 48.43
C LEU A 883 1.59 0.06 48.59
N PHE A 884 1.16 -0.57 47.50
CA PHE A 884 0.79 -1.98 47.50
C PHE A 884 1.57 -2.77 46.46
N LEU A 885 1.98 -3.98 46.84
CA LEU A 885 2.40 -5.03 45.93
C LEU A 885 1.17 -5.91 45.60
N MET A 886 0.86 -6.01 44.32
CA MET A 886 -0.37 -6.63 43.80
C MET A 886 -0.10 -7.96 43.11
N PHE A 887 -0.97 -8.95 43.34
CA PHE A 887 -0.97 -10.24 42.63
C PHE A 887 -2.38 -10.65 42.21
N HIS A 888 -2.59 -10.87 40.92
CA HIS A 888 -3.85 -11.26 40.29
C HIS A 888 -3.75 -12.70 39.84
N CYS A 889 -4.45 -13.58 40.54
CA CYS A 889 -4.38 -15.00 40.32
C CYS A 889 -5.33 -15.40 39.19
N GLY A 890 -4.95 -16.41 38.38
CA GLY A 890 -5.87 -16.97 37.38
C GLY A 890 -7.10 -17.62 38.00
N GLU A 891 -8.11 -17.91 37.18
CA GLU A 891 -9.32 -18.59 37.68
C GLU A 891 -8.95 -19.91 38.36
N LYS A 892 -9.65 -20.22 39.46
CA LYS A 892 -9.48 -21.42 40.29
C LYS A 892 -8.09 -21.58 40.94
N VAL A 893 -7.24 -20.56 40.87
CA VAL A 893 -6.02 -20.51 41.70
C VAL A 893 -6.43 -20.09 43.11
N HIS A 894 -6.34 -21.02 44.05
CA HIS A 894 -6.61 -20.80 45.46
C HIS A 894 -5.41 -20.19 46.16
N VAL A 895 -5.66 -19.26 47.08
CA VAL A 895 -4.64 -18.52 47.82
C VAL A 895 -4.77 -18.84 49.30
N ILE A 896 -3.66 -19.19 49.95
CA ILE A 896 -3.57 -19.33 51.40
C ILE A 896 -2.47 -18.41 51.93
N LEU A 897 -2.78 -17.59 52.94
CA LEU A 897 -1.83 -16.70 53.61
C LEU A 897 -1.28 -17.36 54.88
N HIS A 898 0.03 -17.34 55.04
CA HIS A 898 0.76 -17.81 56.21
C HIS A 898 1.86 -16.81 56.60
N GLY A 899 1.49 -15.75 57.32
CA GLY A 899 2.43 -14.68 57.65
C GLY A 899 2.95 -14.00 56.38
N GLN A 900 4.25 -14.07 56.14
CA GLN A 900 4.90 -13.53 54.93
C GLN A 900 4.84 -14.48 53.71
N ASP A 901 4.38 -15.72 53.90
CA ASP A 901 4.31 -16.70 52.83
C ASP A 901 2.88 -16.79 52.27
N ILE A 902 2.79 -16.84 50.94
CA ILE A 902 1.56 -17.09 50.19
C ILE A 902 1.71 -18.39 49.43
N ILE A 903 0.75 -19.29 49.61
CA ILE A 903 0.68 -20.55 48.87
C ILE A 903 -0.43 -20.43 47.84
N LEU A 904 -0.06 -20.52 46.56
CA LEU A 904 -0.98 -20.64 45.44
C LEU A 904 -1.12 -22.11 45.07
N SER A 905 -2.36 -22.57 44.89
CA SER A 905 -2.65 -23.94 44.42
C SER A 905 -3.78 -23.95 43.40
N HIS A 906 -3.68 -24.81 42.39
CA HIS A 906 -4.75 -25.02 41.40
C HIS A 906 -5.17 -26.49 41.39
N PRO A 907 -6.47 -26.84 41.37
CA PRO A 907 -6.92 -28.24 41.46
C PRO A 907 -6.34 -29.14 40.36
N ASP A 908 -6.18 -28.60 39.15
CA ASP A 908 -5.63 -29.33 38.01
C ASP A 908 -4.09 -29.27 37.91
N SER A 909 -3.37 -28.79 38.92
CA SER A 909 -1.90 -28.86 38.93
C SER A 909 -1.39 -29.69 40.10
N ARG A 910 -0.34 -30.48 39.84
CA ARG A 910 0.40 -31.22 40.88
C ARG A 910 1.39 -30.33 41.64
N PHE A 911 1.61 -29.10 41.16
CA PHE A 911 2.47 -28.13 41.79
C PHE A 911 1.67 -27.12 42.61
N GLN A 912 2.37 -26.47 43.53
CA GLN A 912 1.96 -25.25 44.19
C GLN A 912 3.06 -24.21 43.99
N LEU A 913 2.69 -22.93 44.01
CA LEU A 913 3.66 -21.84 44.00
C LEU A 913 3.68 -21.20 45.38
N MET A 914 4.88 -21.01 45.92
CA MET A 914 5.10 -20.31 47.17
C MET A 914 5.72 -18.95 46.87
N LEU A 915 5.05 -17.89 47.30
CA LEU A 915 5.57 -16.53 47.27
C LEU A 915 5.97 -16.13 48.69
N ARG A 916 7.23 -15.73 48.89
CA ARG A 916 7.70 -15.18 50.16
C ARG A 916 7.88 -13.68 50.03
N LEU A 917 7.08 -12.93 50.77
CA LEU A 917 6.87 -11.49 50.63
C LEU A 917 7.66 -10.67 51.67
N PRO A 918 7.83 -9.35 51.46
CA PRO A 918 8.55 -8.50 52.41
C PRO A 918 7.68 -8.07 53.61
N THR A 919 6.40 -8.46 53.63
CA THR A 919 5.37 -8.03 54.59
C THR A 919 4.37 -9.16 54.83
N ASP A 920 3.73 -9.17 55.99
CA ASP A 920 2.59 -10.04 56.33
C ASP A 920 1.24 -9.30 56.26
N GLN A 921 1.25 -8.00 55.93
CA GLN A 921 0.06 -7.15 55.78
C GLN A 921 -0.59 -7.38 54.41
N CYS A 922 -1.15 -8.58 54.21
CA CYS A 922 -1.79 -8.98 52.97
C CYS A 922 -3.30 -9.22 53.13
N HIS A 923 -4.06 -8.87 52.09
CA HIS A 923 -5.50 -9.08 52.00
C HIS A 923 -5.84 -9.81 50.69
N ILE A 924 -6.85 -10.69 50.73
CA ILE A 924 -7.38 -11.38 49.55
C ILE A 924 -8.77 -10.82 49.25
N SER A 925 -8.95 -10.33 48.03
CA SER A 925 -10.24 -9.93 47.48
C SER A 925 -10.73 -10.94 46.45
N PHE A 926 -12.04 -11.16 46.39
CA PHE A 926 -12.67 -12.06 45.42
C PHE A 926 -14.05 -11.53 45.02
N ASN A 927 -14.24 -11.27 43.72
CA ASN A 927 -15.51 -10.81 43.14
C ASN A 927 -16.12 -9.58 43.84
N GLU A 928 -15.30 -8.55 44.08
CA GLU A 928 -15.75 -7.28 44.64
C GLU A 928 -16.05 -6.32 43.49
N ASP A 929 -17.11 -6.55 42.72
CA ASP A 929 -17.47 -5.77 41.53
C ASP A 929 -18.69 -4.85 41.72
N GLU A 930 -19.47 -5.06 42.78
CA GLU A 930 -20.65 -4.26 43.11
C GLU A 930 -20.35 -3.02 43.99
N VAL A 931 -19.21 -3.00 44.68
CA VAL A 931 -18.82 -1.95 45.65
C VAL A 931 -17.41 -1.45 45.34
N ALA A 932 -17.21 -0.13 45.38
CA ALA A 932 -15.88 0.46 45.23
C ALA A 932 -15.04 0.30 46.52
N PRO A 933 -13.73 0.02 46.40
CA PRO A 933 -12.97 -0.16 45.16
C PRO A 933 -13.20 -1.54 44.54
N ILE A 934 -13.32 -1.59 43.20
CA ILE A 934 -13.47 -2.87 42.49
C ILE A 934 -12.19 -3.70 42.61
N ARG A 935 -12.33 -5.00 42.93
CA ARG A 935 -11.22 -5.97 43.07
C ARG A 935 -11.64 -7.40 42.72
N GLY A 936 -10.67 -8.24 42.39
CA GLY A 936 -10.89 -9.70 42.29
C GLY A 936 -11.71 -10.12 41.07
N ILE A 937 -11.55 -9.42 39.94
CA ILE A 937 -12.19 -9.78 38.66
C ILE A 937 -11.20 -9.67 37.47
N THR A 938 -11.49 -10.36 36.37
CA THR A 938 -10.78 -10.28 35.08
C THR A 938 -11.75 -10.30 33.91
N GLY A 939 -11.41 -9.65 32.81
CA GLY A 939 -12.18 -9.70 31.56
C GLY A 939 -11.98 -11.01 30.77
N ILE A 940 -13.06 -11.57 30.23
CA ILE A 940 -13.03 -12.81 29.43
C ILE A 940 -13.72 -12.68 28.07
N GLY A 941 -14.31 -11.51 27.79
CA GLY A 941 -15.04 -11.25 26.56
C GLY A 941 -15.67 -9.87 26.57
N PHE A 942 -16.29 -9.48 25.45
CA PHE A 942 -16.95 -8.19 25.34
C PHE A 942 -18.09 -8.08 26.35
N MET A 943 -17.97 -7.12 27.27
CA MET A 943 -18.87 -6.96 28.41
C MET A 943 -19.05 -8.22 29.27
N GLN A 944 -17.99 -9.04 29.38
CA GLN A 944 -17.98 -10.26 30.19
C GLN A 944 -16.73 -10.28 31.06
N HIS A 945 -16.94 -10.51 32.36
CA HIS A 945 -15.89 -10.70 33.35
C HIS A 945 -16.16 -11.92 34.21
N THR A 946 -15.16 -12.35 34.96
CA THR A 946 -15.26 -13.45 35.92
C THR A 946 -14.45 -13.16 37.18
N ALA A 947 -14.76 -13.88 38.25
CA ALA A 947 -14.14 -13.75 39.56
C ALA A 947 -12.76 -14.41 39.62
N ILE A 948 -11.83 -13.75 40.29
CA ILE A 948 -10.48 -14.24 40.60
C ILE A 948 -10.08 -13.85 42.01
N ASN A 949 -9.02 -14.47 42.54
CA ASN A 949 -8.38 -13.99 43.76
C ASN A 949 -7.36 -12.91 43.43
N THR A 950 -7.47 -11.76 44.07
CA THR A 950 -6.43 -10.71 44.07
C THR A 950 -5.82 -10.62 45.45
N VAL A 951 -4.49 -10.72 45.54
CA VAL A 951 -3.75 -10.45 46.77
C VAL A 951 -3.19 -9.03 46.73
N THR A 952 -3.43 -8.27 47.79
CA THR A 952 -2.91 -6.92 47.99
C THR A 952 -2.03 -6.92 49.24
N CYS A 953 -0.78 -6.50 49.13
CA CYS A 953 0.15 -6.47 50.26
C CYS A 953 0.72 -5.07 50.50
N LYS A 954 0.51 -4.51 51.69
CA LYS A 954 0.96 -3.15 52.04
C LYS A 954 2.46 -3.13 52.31
N VAL A 955 3.17 -2.25 51.64
CA VAL A 955 4.65 -2.14 51.67
C VAL A 955 5.10 -0.68 51.81
N PRO A 956 6.30 -0.42 52.35
CA PRO A 956 6.81 0.95 52.51
C PRO A 956 7.42 1.52 51.21
N PHE A 957 7.34 2.85 51.05
CA PHE A 957 8.14 3.60 50.09
C PHE A 957 9.62 3.66 50.51
N ASN A 958 10.50 3.97 49.55
CA ASN A 958 11.93 4.23 49.78
C ASN A 958 12.73 3.08 50.42
N GLU A 959 12.17 1.88 50.46
CA GLU A 959 12.83 0.67 50.92
C GLU A 959 12.91 -0.35 49.78
N PHE A 960 13.95 -1.18 49.83
CA PHE A 960 14.06 -2.33 48.94
C PHE A 960 13.14 -3.44 49.42
N LEU A 961 12.32 -3.98 48.52
CA LEU A 961 11.29 -4.97 48.80
C LEU A 961 11.68 -6.32 48.16
N PRO A 962 12.55 -7.12 48.80
CA PRO A 962 12.89 -8.43 48.29
C PRO A 962 11.73 -9.40 48.49
N TRP A 963 11.37 -10.12 47.44
CA TRP A 963 10.44 -11.24 47.52
C TRP A 963 10.80 -12.32 46.52
N SER A 964 10.22 -13.51 46.67
CA SER A 964 10.60 -14.66 45.85
C SER A 964 9.38 -15.49 45.48
N LEU A 965 9.44 -16.15 44.32
CA LEU A 965 8.48 -17.13 43.84
C LEU A 965 9.21 -18.46 43.59
N ARG A 966 8.67 -19.55 44.14
CA ARG A 966 9.24 -20.89 44.03
C ARG A 966 8.14 -21.90 43.72
N ALA A 967 8.37 -22.80 42.77
CA ALA A 967 7.50 -23.95 42.55
C ALA A 967 7.90 -25.13 43.44
N SER A 968 6.92 -25.85 43.99
CA SER A 968 7.12 -27.13 44.66
C SER A 968 6.01 -28.11 44.30
N GLN A 969 6.27 -29.42 44.40
CA GLN A 969 5.18 -30.40 44.31
C GLN A 969 4.26 -30.28 45.53
N LYS A 970 2.96 -30.51 45.31
CA LYS A 970 2.01 -30.66 46.41
C LYS A 970 2.33 -31.94 47.17
N ILE A 971 2.35 -31.87 48.49
CA ILE A 971 2.33 -33.07 49.34
C ILE A 971 0.89 -33.58 49.29
N ILE A 972 0.65 -34.64 48.52
CA ILE A 972 -0.61 -35.38 48.61
C ILE A 972 -0.45 -36.29 49.82
N ASP A 973 -1.09 -35.94 50.95
CA ASP A 973 -1.23 -36.88 52.05
C ASP A 973 -2.11 -38.04 51.56
N ASP A 974 -1.50 -39.19 51.27
CA ASP A 974 -2.15 -40.46 50.91
C ASP A 974 -3.05 -41.04 52.03
N CYS A 975 -3.41 -40.26 53.06
CA CYS A 975 -4.23 -40.69 54.20
C CYS A 975 -5.74 -40.45 54.04
N ALA A 976 -6.23 -39.94 52.90
CA ALA A 976 -7.66 -39.71 52.68
C ALA A 976 -8.32 -40.68 51.66
N ALA A 977 -7.68 -41.81 51.38
CA ALA A 977 -8.25 -42.91 50.61
C ALA A 977 -8.14 -44.24 51.38
N GLN A 978 -8.86 -44.34 52.50
CA GLN A 978 -9.32 -45.61 53.09
C GLN A 978 -10.73 -45.43 53.66
#